data_AF-A0A2P6WIH3-F1
#
_entry.id   AF-A0A2P6WIH3-F1
#
_cell.length_a   1.000
_cell.length_b   1.000
_cell.length_c   1.000
_cell.angle_alpha   90.00
_cell.angle_beta   90.00
_cell.angle_gamma   90.00
#
_symmetry.space_group_name_H-M   'P 1'
#
loop_
_entity.id
_entity.type
_entity.pdbx_description
1 polymer ?
#
loop_
_entity_poly.entity_id
_entity_poly.type
_entity_poly.pdbx_seq_one_letter_code
_entity_poly.pdbx_strand_id
1 'polypeptide(L)'
;MYIRSIVSSSRLVRRLLVFVWAALLVGATGVKATPVKTLVQDTFYRADGSVAHGTVTIRWSGFSTGAGEAVPAGVLTVPVDAQGKIEVSLIPNTGATPSGSYYKVVIKLDDGTTSEEQWVVPATTSTTVAAIRAKLVPQAVAVQFVSRDYVDSENAGVVHLSGAESIQGTKTFLSSPEVPPPADAGEAANKAYVDQEISGLAKVSATGNYSDLTNKPVLAAVATSGNYNDLANKPIIPNFDNPGPIGAASPSIVVGTTVAASSGFTGNLTGNVSGDLTGNVTGGTVAATTSVTSKTPVDVTHPNFGIPASCANAADPTGTNDSTCAINAAITYQQSPAIAGVEPVLHLPAGTYKVSEELRIPCTMHVKGDGENATVLKLTNNAAYAGVVITGYGSSGAQPGNLWTCNGSIEDLTIHAPDGHLFTGTLLENYNAGYRVRNVRLSNGGGRGLNLVGNAERMSVENLTVDTTRWPLVSFGNENHFWKTNISAPGTSDEGYYCYGANCVNGVGVNRQWSGTMTLQSATGNGATATYVVSCASAGSCPGGSTGQSPIVAGHWFTIAGVTDTTGLNGLFQAASVTNNSPSGQFTITAANTASGSGTVTSATFQPTILPETHAAAWLSGTDVEFNGGSIKALWNSDGINVTGGQAVTVQNMYLEGYPINGAPTLGANIVVNGLQDTTTLTATLTGTSCSGGSPCIASVADTSWSPVFISDPQDIGQIDYYTMRIAPQDFDPTISTQSAYAPTGVMRNMFETVLGGFTSGNKFYITSRNYTGSTAPENTQWPSGSYVLDDRTATFANQLTTINNHFNALNGAGNARWNTYCVDSEAVGSDAGSTTAHSCASIKVGTQPDGKMEFAPNSGNVNTAWGNAAMYATINDSFFTPKTETLGGNWIKAYTTGSQTDYIYIETNAAPQTQSGETTEVQTGQIQLGSSIPVQAIQNATGVASNVYVRNLTSGTSSLNNSQLGISWFENNITNPSFNDANLGSNPGYSGYAFGNQYTTSQCWYDTAESHALNRFCLKGSPDLTGTNAGFEYDTWSGTAWVKVAGVGGDGSMALPSATTATTQTPGDNSNKVATDAFVASAVALVSGGPVAKVAPATYSGTSGIGDTTLYTPVSAGLFRFCGQLYMTVAGTGGNFYLESRPVADGHTFYFTSPQISASGQWNQANACQTFYADANQAIKWNLTASSVTGSPTVRYSATLEQLE
;
A
#
# COMPACT_ATOMS: atom_id res chain seq x y z
N MET A 1 24.56 40.69 -80.44
CA MET A 1 23.49 41.32 -81.26
C MET A 1 22.20 41.16 -80.46
N TYR A 2 21.44 42.16 -80.02
CA TYR A 2 21.47 43.62 -80.16
C TYR A 2 20.51 44.17 -79.07
N ILE A 3 20.96 45.19 -78.32
CA ILE A 3 20.19 46.36 -77.81
C ILE A 3 19.05 46.12 -76.78
N ARG A 4 19.22 46.49 -75.50
CA ARG A 4 19.13 47.83 -74.86
C ARG A 4 17.70 48.43 -74.72
N SER A 5 17.27 48.49 -73.46
CA SER A 5 16.91 49.72 -72.72
C SER A 5 15.46 50.28 -72.74
N ILE A 6 15.14 50.95 -71.61
CA ILE A 6 14.22 52.11 -71.44
C ILE A 6 12.73 51.72 -71.20
N VAL A 7 12.12 51.84 -70.00
CA VAL A 7 11.57 53.03 -69.28
C VAL A 7 10.22 52.56 -68.71
N SER A 8 9.99 52.56 -67.39
CA SER A 8 9.45 53.63 -66.53
C SER A 8 7.99 53.36 -66.16
N SER A 9 7.63 53.75 -64.93
CA SER A 9 6.25 54.05 -64.51
C SER A 9 5.29 52.88 -64.23
N SER A 10 5.60 51.98 -63.29
CA SER A 10 4.51 51.20 -62.63
C SER A 10 4.79 50.63 -61.23
N ARG A 11 6.01 50.78 -60.68
CA ARG A 11 6.34 50.25 -59.33
C ARG A 11 6.18 51.26 -58.19
N LEU A 12 6.07 52.57 -58.46
CA LEU A 12 5.85 53.57 -57.42
C LEU A 12 4.41 53.57 -56.87
N VAL A 13 3.40 53.25 -57.69
CA VAL A 13 2.00 53.27 -57.25
C VAL A 13 1.67 52.12 -56.29
N ARG A 14 2.34 50.96 -56.42
CA ARG A 14 2.12 49.79 -55.54
C ARG A 14 2.88 49.88 -54.21
N ARG A 15 3.94 50.68 -54.11
CA ARG A 15 4.65 50.96 -52.85
C ARG A 15 4.08 52.17 -52.11
N LEU A 16 3.57 53.18 -52.82
CA LEU A 16 2.91 54.33 -52.19
C LEU A 16 1.63 53.94 -51.44
N LEU A 17 0.83 53.00 -51.96
CA LEU A 17 -0.38 52.52 -51.26
C LEU A 17 -0.08 51.71 -49.98
N VAL A 18 1.06 51.01 -49.93
CA VAL A 18 1.50 50.28 -48.72
C VAL A 18 2.13 51.24 -47.70
N PHE A 19 2.86 52.27 -48.15
CA PHE A 19 3.41 53.29 -47.25
C PHE A 19 2.36 54.30 -46.76
N VAL A 20 1.29 54.59 -47.51
CA VAL A 20 0.18 55.45 -47.04
C VAL A 20 -0.67 54.73 -45.99
N TRP A 21 -0.84 53.40 -46.08
CA TRP A 21 -1.46 52.61 -45.00
C TRP A 21 -0.55 52.42 -43.78
N ALA A 22 0.78 52.35 -43.97
CA ALA A 22 1.72 52.29 -42.86
C ALA A 22 1.96 53.66 -42.18
N ALA A 23 1.85 54.77 -42.92
CA ALA A 23 2.07 56.13 -42.41
C ALA A 23 0.83 56.78 -41.78
N LEU A 24 -0.39 56.28 -42.05
CA LEU A 24 -1.59 56.73 -41.33
C LEU A 24 -1.70 56.17 -39.90
N LEU A 25 -0.77 55.27 -39.50
CA LEU A 25 -0.75 54.61 -38.19
C LEU A 25 0.38 55.07 -37.27
N VAL A 26 1.22 56.03 -37.70
CA VAL A 26 2.32 56.58 -36.87
C VAL A 26 2.13 58.09 -36.74
N GLY A 27 1.23 58.48 -35.82
CA GLY A 27 0.86 59.88 -35.64
C GLY A 27 0.05 60.18 -34.37
N ALA A 28 0.32 59.47 -33.27
CA ALA A 28 0.10 59.98 -31.92
C ALA A 28 0.99 59.18 -30.97
N THR A 29 2.18 59.70 -30.65
CA THR A 29 2.82 59.37 -29.37
C THR A 29 1.90 59.95 -28.29
N GLY A 30 0.88 59.20 -27.91
CA GLY A 30 0.28 59.39 -26.60
C GLY A 30 1.41 59.18 -25.61
N VAL A 31 1.83 60.25 -24.95
CA VAL A 31 2.49 60.14 -23.65
C VAL A 31 1.53 59.28 -22.83
N LYS A 32 1.84 57.98 -22.67
CA LYS A 32 1.02 57.12 -21.82
C LYS A 32 1.05 57.76 -20.45
N ALA A 33 -0.12 58.16 -19.97
CA ALA A 33 -0.27 58.70 -18.63
C ALA A 33 0.39 57.73 -17.64
N THR A 34 1.14 58.25 -16.67
CA THR A 34 1.63 57.43 -15.56
C THR A 34 0.47 56.61 -15.00
N PRO A 35 0.63 55.30 -14.79
CA PRO A 35 -0.45 54.45 -14.33
C PRO A 35 -1.08 55.06 -13.07
N VAL A 36 -2.40 55.25 -13.08
CA VAL A 36 -3.14 55.74 -11.92
C VAL A 36 -2.93 54.73 -10.79
N LYS A 37 -2.49 55.20 -9.62
CA LYS A 37 -2.26 54.35 -8.45
C LYS A 37 -3.49 54.34 -7.55
N THR A 38 -3.76 53.20 -6.94
CA THR A 38 -4.77 53.02 -5.91
C THR A 38 -4.11 53.16 -4.54
N LEU A 39 -4.66 54.02 -3.68
CA LEU A 39 -4.21 54.16 -2.30
C LEU A 39 -4.75 53.01 -1.44
N VAL A 40 -3.88 52.12 -0.99
CA VAL A 40 -4.21 51.07 -0.02
C VAL A 40 -3.99 51.63 1.38
N GLN A 41 -5.04 51.68 2.19
CA GLN A 41 -4.97 52.19 3.56
C GLN A 41 -5.75 51.32 4.55
N ASP A 42 -5.14 50.96 5.68
CA ASP A 42 -5.77 50.14 6.72
C ASP A 42 -5.09 50.34 8.08
N THR A 43 -5.65 49.79 9.16
CA THR A 43 -5.03 49.75 10.50
C THR A 43 -4.92 48.31 10.99
N PHE A 44 -3.70 47.87 11.32
CA PHE A 44 -3.46 46.54 11.86
C PHE A 44 -3.60 46.53 13.38
N TYR A 45 -4.33 45.53 13.87
CA TYR A 45 -4.53 45.27 15.29
C TYR A 45 -4.02 43.87 15.64
N ARG A 46 -3.56 43.73 16.88
CA ARG A 46 -3.29 42.43 17.51
C ARG A 46 -4.58 41.82 18.05
N ALA A 47 -4.55 40.52 18.35
CA ALA A 47 -5.73 39.79 18.85
C ALA A 47 -6.26 40.32 20.20
N ASP A 48 -5.41 41.01 20.97
CA ASP A 48 -5.77 41.68 22.22
C ASP A 48 -6.37 43.09 22.02
N GLY A 49 -6.54 43.54 20.78
CA GLY A 49 -7.09 44.84 20.42
C GLY A 49 -6.09 46.00 20.40
N SER A 50 -4.82 45.78 20.73
CA SER A 50 -3.77 46.79 20.59
C SER A 50 -3.36 47.01 19.13
N VAL A 51 -2.84 48.19 18.79
CA VAL A 51 -2.34 48.45 17.43
C VAL A 51 -1.04 47.70 17.17
N ALA A 52 -0.88 47.12 15.98
CA ALA A 52 0.30 46.36 15.60
C ALA A 52 1.37 47.27 14.99
N HIS A 53 2.65 47.03 15.28
CA HIS A 53 3.77 47.74 14.66
C HIS A 53 4.66 46.78 13.89
N GLY A 54 5.34 47.26 12.87
CA GLY A 54 6.18 46.40 12.04
C GLY A 54 6.44 46.95 10.65
N THR A 55 6.71 46.03 9.71
CA THR A 55 7.00 46.37 8.32
C THR A 55 6.20 45.48 7.38
N VAL A 56 5.75 46.06 6.28
CA VAL A 56 5.05 45.39 5.19
C VAL A 56 5.95 45.41 3.96
N THR A 57 6.39 44.25 3.49
CA THR A 57 7.20 44.09 2.28
C THR A 57 6.37 43.55 1.13
N ILE A 58 6.19 44.34 0.08
CA ILE A 58 5.34 44.08 -1.08
C ILE A 58 6.23 43.81 -2.30
N ARG A 59 6.05 42.67 -2.97
CA ARG A 59 6.85 42.21 -4.11
C ARG A 59 5.93 41.87 -5.28
N TRP A 60 6.36 42.10 -6.52
CA TRP A 60 5.59 41.72 -7.71
C TRP A 60 6.51 41.33 -8.86
N SER A 61 6.03 40.40 -9.69
CA SER A 61 6.60 40.12 -11.02
C SER A 61 6.15 41.19 -12.01
N GLY A 62 6.88 41.38 -13.11
CA GLY A 62 6.48 42.36 -14.12
C GLY A 62 5.12 42.00 -14.75
N PHE A 63 4.24 42.98 -14.91
CA PHE A 63 2.92 42.83 -15.51
C PHE A 63 2.55 44.05 -16.35
N SER A 64 1.58 43.93 -17.25
CA SER A 64 0.95 45.07 -17.92
C SER A 64 -0.42 45.32 -17.31
N THR A 65 -0.76 46.55 -16.93
CA THR A 65 -2.09 46.91 -16.38
C THR A 65 -3.22 46.59 -17.38
N GLY A 66 -4.49 46.64 -16.95
CA GLY A 66 -5.63 46.46 -17.85
C GLY A 66 -5.75 47.51 -18.97
N ALA A 67 -5.10 48.68 -18.84
CA ALA A 67 -4.97 49.68 -19.89
C ALA A 67 -3.66 49.53 -20.72
N GLY A 68 -2.89 48.48 -20.44
CA GLY A 68 -1.70 48.07 -21.18
C GLY A 68 -0.43 48.84 -20.83
N GLU A 69 -0.34 49.48 -19.66
CA GLU A 69 0.91 50.08 -19.17
C GLU A 69 1.81 48.98 -18.59
N ALA A 70 3.06 48.91 -19.04
CA ALA A 70 4.03 47.93 -18.52
C ALA A 70 4.58 48.37 -17.15
N VAL A 71 4.48 47.48 -16.17
CA VAL A 71 5.02 47.59 -14.82
C VAL A 71 6.12 46.54 -14.66
N PRO A 72 7.40 46.91 -14.51
CA PRO A 72 8.47 45.94 -14.29
C PRO A 72 8.39 45.32 -12.89
N ALA A 73 9.01 44.14 -12.71
CA ALA A 73 9.09 43.48 -11.42
C ALA A 73 9.77 44.37 -10.37
N GLY A 74 9.36 44.25 -9.10
CA GLY A 74 9.87 45.13 -8.05
C GLY A 74 9.54 44.68 -6.63
N VAL A 75 10.10 45.41 -5.67
CA VAL A 75 9.83 45.28 -4.23
C VAL A 75 9.69 46.66 -3.61
N LEU A 76 8.78 46.79 -2.64
CA LEU A 76 8.55 47.98 -1.84
C LEU A 76 8.33 47.55 -0.39
N THR A 77 9.07 48.15 0.54
CA THR A 77 8.86 47.93 1.98
C THR A 77 8.35 49.21 2.62
N VAL A 78 7.27 49.12 3.38
CA VAL A 78 6.60 50.25 4.04
C VAL A 78 6.44 49.93 5.53
N PRO A 79 6.77 50.86 6.45
CA PRO A 79 6.52 50.65 7.86
C PRO A 79 5.01 50.73 8.18
N VAL A 80 4.58 49.97 9.18
CA VAL A 80 3.31 50.20 9.87
C VAL A 80 3.59 51.28 10.92
N ASP A 81 2.84 52.39 10.88
CA ASP A 81 3.15 53.55 11.71
C ASP A 81 2.83 53.35 13.21
N ALA A 82 3.07 54.39 14.01
CA ALA A 82 2.85 54.37 15.45
C ALA A 82 1.36 54.30 15.85
N GLN A 83 0.43 54.41 14.90
CA GLN A 83 -1.01 54.23 15.11
C GLN A 83 -1.50 52.89 14.54
N GLY A 84 -0.59 52.02 14.06
CA GLY A 84 -0.93 50.76 13.42
C GLY A 84 -1.36 50.90 11.97
N LYS A 85 -1.26 52.11 11.38
CA LYS A 85 -1.77 52.40 10.04
C LYS A 85 -0.74 52.02 8.97
N ILE A 86 -1.23 51.44 7.89
CA ILE A 86 -0.51 51.26 6.63
C ILE A 86 -1.13 52.16 5.57
N GLU A 87 -0.31 52.88 4.81
CA GLU A 87 -0.76 53.71 3.69
C GLU A 87 0.24 53.57 2.53
N VAL A 88 -0.18 52.95 1.42
CA VAL A 88 0.69 52.66 0.27
C VAL A 88 -0.04 52.78 -1.05
N SER A 89 0.53 53.52 -2.01
CA SER A 89 -0.05 53.65 -3.36
C SER A 89 0.54 52.61 -4.31
N LEU A 90 -0.29 51.66 -4.78
CA LEU A 90 0.09 50.59 -5.69
C LEU A 90 -0.59 50.75 -7.06
N ILE A 91 0.05 50.24 -8.12
CA ILE A 91 -0.55 50.26 -9.46
C ILE A 91 -1.57 49.12 -9.54
N PRO A 92 -2.79 49.35 -10.06
CA PRO A 92 -3.80 48.30 -10.19
C PRO A 92 -3.31 47.12 -11.04
N ASN A 93 -3.56 45.90 -10.56
CA ASN A 93 -3.25 44.65 -11.25
C ASN A 93 -4.50 43.82 -11.57
N THR A 94 -5.70 44.26 -11.19
CA THR A 94 -6.95 43.70 -11.69
C THR A 94 -7.06 43.87 -13.21
N GLY A 95 -7.24 42.77 -13.94
CA GLY A 95 -7.26 42.77 -15.41
C GLY A 95 -5.89 42.91 -16.08
N ALA A 96 -4.80 42.78 -15.31
CA ALA A 96 -3.44 42.84 -15.86
C ALA A 96 -3.08 41.62 -16.73
N THR A 97 -2.12 41.79 -17.63
CA THR A 97 -1.53 40.73 -18.45
C THR A 97 -0.10 40.41 -17.99
N PRO A 98 0.25 39.14 -17.68
CA PRO A 98 -0.58 37.96 -17.78
C PRO A 98 -1.73 37.95 -16.75
N SER A 99 -2.86 37.35 -17.15
CA SER A 99 -4.05 37.24 -16.31
C SER A 99 -3.70 36.58 -14.98
N GLY A 100 -4.19 37.15 -13.88
CA GLY A 100 -3.89 36.69 -12.52
C GLY A 100 -2.60 37.24 -11.93
N SER A 101 -2.10 38.39 -12.39
CA SER A 101 -0.98 39.08 -11.73
C SER A 101 -1.37 39.56 -10.32
N TYR A 102 -0.50 39.38 -9.32
CA TYR A 102 -0.73 39.72 -7.91
C TYR A 102 0.51 40.31 -7.24
N TYR A 103 0.31 41.04 -6.15
CA TYR A 103 1.37 41.47 -5.24
C TYR A 103 1.56 40.42 -4.13
N LYS A 104 2.79 39.97 -3.88
CA LYS A 104 3.16 39.14 -2.71
C LYS A 104 3.56 40.05 -1.56
N VAL A 105 2.89 39.92 -0.42
CA VAL A 105 3.08 40.81 0.72
C VAL A 105 3.52 40.00 1.92
N VAL A 106 4.58 40.42 2.59
CA VAL A 106 5.06 39.84 3.84
C VAL A 106 4.93 40.91 4.92
N ILE A 107 4.06 40.68 5.89
CA ILE A 107 3.91 41.54 7.05
C ILE A 107 4.75 40.92 8.16
N LYS A 108 5.71 41.68 8.66
CA LYS A 108 6.56 41.28 9.79
C LYS A 108 6.33 42.26 10.92
N LEU A 109 5.65 41.80 11.96
CA LEU A 109 5.39 42.59 13.16
C LEU A 109 6.56 42.50 14.14
N ASP A 110 6.62 43.47 15.03
CA ASP A 110 7.69 43.65 16.02
C ASP A 110 7.69 42.58 17.13
N ASP A 111 6.60 41.84 17.33
CA ASP A 111 6.52 40.68 18.23
C ASP A 111 7.08 39.38 17.62
N GLY A 112 7.64 39.46 16.41
CA GLY A 112 8.22 38.32 15.70
C GLY A 112 7.20 37.56 14.84
N THR A 113 5.91 37.90 14.89
CA THR A 113 4.92 37.31 13.99
C THR A 113 5.17 37.76 12.55
N THR A 114 5.12 36.80 11.63
CA THR A 114 5.28 37.06 10.19
C THR A 114 4.12 36.40 9.46
N SER A 115 3.40 37.15 8.63
CA SER A 115 2.35 36.64 7.76
C SER A 115 2.66 36.95 6.30
N GLU A 116 2.33 36.00 5.42
CA GLU A 116 2.41 36.19 3.98
C GLU A 116 1.00 36.29 3.38
N GLU A 117 0.82 37.21 2.45
CA GLU A 117 -0.45 37.55 1.82
C GLU A 117 -0.26 37.79 0.32
N GLN A 118 -1.35 37.69 -0.43
CA GLN A 118 -1.38 38.09 -1.83
C GLN A 118 -2.43 39.19 -2.01
N TRP A 119 -2.08 40.28 -2.67
CA TRP A 119 -2.99 41.41 -2.90
C TRP A 119 -3.29 41.60 -4.39
N VAL A 120 -4.58 41.71 -4.72
CA VAL A 120 -5.08 42.12 -6.04
C VAL A 120 -5.70 43.51 -5.88
N VAL A 121 -5.05 44.50 -6.46
CA VAL A 121 -5.37 45.92 -6.31
C VAL A 121 -6.25 46.36 -7.48
N PRO A 122 -7.50 46.80 -7.24
CA PRO A 122 -8.41 47.29 -8.27
C PRO A 122 -8.05 48.70 -8.71
N ALA A 123 -8.56 49.12 -9.88
CA ALA A 123 -8.39 50.49 -10.39
C ALA A 123 -9.41 51.45 -9.77
N THR A 124 -9.24 51.76 -8.47
CA THR A 124 -10.06 52.72 -7.70
C THR A 124 -9.17 53.82 -7.10
N THR A 125 -9.76 54.88 -6.55
CA THR A 125 -8.99 55.94 -5.88
C THR A 125 -8.35 55.46 -4.57
N SER A 126 -9.07 54.64 -3.80
CA SER A 126 -8.58 54.04 -2.56
C SER A 126 -9.22 52.68 -2.30
N THR A 127 -8.56 51.88 -1.47
CA THR A 127 -9.04 50.55 -1.01
C THR A 127 -8.43 50.21 0.35
N THR A 128 -8.96 49.19 1.03
CA THR A 128 -8.42 48.67 2.30
C THR A 128 -7.63 47.38 2.07
N VAL A 129 -6.80 46.98 3.03
CA VAL A 129 -6.07 45.69 2.96
C VAL A 129 -7.06 44.53 2.98
N ALA A 130 -8.10 44.62 3.81
CA ALA A 130 -9.16 43.62 3.87
C ALA A 130 -9.85 43.38 2.51
N ALA A 131 -10.04 44.44 1.70
CA ALA A 131 -10.73 44.34 0.41
C ALA A 131 -9.86 43.79 -0.73
N ILE A 132 -8.53 43.90 -0.62
CA ILE A 132 -7.60 43.47 -1.68
C ILE A 132 -6.87 42.16 -1.39
N ARG A 133 -6.97 41.64 -0.16
CA ARG A 133 -6.36 40.38 0.24
C ARG A 133 -7.03 39.22 -0.52
N ALA A 134 -6.31 38.66 -1.50
CA ALA A 134 -6.73 37.47 -2.22
C ALA A 134 -6.53 36.24 -1.32
N LYS A 135 -7.62 35.59 -0.91
CA LYS A 135 -7.60 34.31 -0.17
C LYS A 135 -7.40 33.08 -1.08
N LEU A 136 -7.42 33.24 -2.40
CA LEU A 136 -7.14 32.20 -3.39
C LEU A 136 -6.08 32.66 -4.39
N VAL A 137 -5.16 31.74 -4.71
CA VAL A 137 -4.06 31.92 -5.67
C VAL A 137 -4.62 32.11 -7.10
N PRO A 138 -4.11 33.05 -7.91
CA PRO A 138 -4.63 33.26 -9.26
C PRO A 138 -4.42 32.06 -10.20
N GLN A 139 -5.40 31.84 -11.08
CA GLN A 139 -5.57 30.67 -11.98
C GLN A 139 -4.34 30.20 -12.76
N ALA A 140 -3.32 31.05 -12.98
CA ALA A 140 -2.10 30.66 -13.67
C ALA A 140 -1.11 29.86 -12.79
N VAL A 141 -1.34 29.77 -11.48
CA VAL A 141 -0.55 28.96 -10.52
C VAL A 141 -1.44 27.92 -9.81
N ALA A 142 -2.71 27.78 -10.20
CA ALA A 142 -3.64 26.83 -9.61
C ALA A 142 -3.48 25.41 -10.19
N VAL A 143 -2.37 24.76 -9.83
CA VAL A 143 -2.40 23.35 -9.44
C VAL A 143 -2.27 23.36 -7.92
N GLN A 144 -3.32 22.89 -7.22
CA GLN A 144 -3.51 22.86 -5.75
C GLN A 144 -3.67 24.24 -5.07
N PHE A 145 -4.70 24.59 -4.30
CA PHE A 145 -5.94 23.98 -3.81
C PHE A 145 -6.99 25.10 -3.74
N VAL A 146 -8.18 24.92 -4.31
CA VAL A 146 -9.53 25.10 -3.70
C VAL A 146 -10.49 24.54 -4.75
N SER A 147 -11.27 23.52 -4.39
CA SER A 147 -12.19 22.88 -5.34
C SER A 147 -13.35 23.82 -5.69
N ARG A 148 -13.88 23.65 -6.89
CA ARG A 148 -15.15 24.25 -7.32
C ARG A 148 -16.26 23.97 -6.29
N ASP A 149 -16.19 22.84 -5.59
CA ASP A 149 -17.08 22.48 -4.50
C ASP A 149 -17.06 23.46 -3.32
N TYR A 150 -15.91 24.04 -2.95
CA TYR A 150 -15.87 25.02 -1.87
C TYR A 150 -16.54 26.35 -2.26
N VAL A 151 -16.40 26.74 -3.53
CA VAL A 151 -17.04 27.95 -4.05
C VAL A 151 -18.54 27.71 -4.26
N ASP A 152 -18.92 26.52 -4.72
CA ASP A 152 -20.30 26.13 -4.91
C ASP A 152 -21.01 25.89 -3.56
N SER A 153 -20.31 25.43 -2.52
CA SER A 153 -20.87 25.24 -1.16
C SER A 153 -21.14 26.55 -0.43
N GLU A 154 -20.25 27.54 -0.58
CA GLU A 154 -20.46 28.87 0.02
C GLU A 154 -21.52 29.68 -0.76
N ASN A 155 -21.57 29.54 -2.09
CA ASN A 155 -22.56 30.22 -2.94
C ASN A 155 -23.98 29.65 -2.79
N ALA A 156 -24.13 28.39 -2.37
CA ALA A 156 -25.43 27.78 -2.06
C ALA A 156 -26.06 28.30 -0.74
N GLY A 157 -25.28 29.00 0.11
CA GLY A 157 -25.71 29.46 1.43
C GLY A 157 -26.31 30.87 1.48
N VAL A 158 -26.12 31.68 0.43
CA VAL A 158 -26.47 33.11 0.37
C VAL A 158 -27.68 33.37 -0.52
N VAL A 159 -28.50 34.37 -0.17
CA VAL A 159 -29.57 34.92 -1.02
C VAL A 159 -28.97 36.07 -1.82
N HIS A 160 -29.01 36.02 -3.16
CA HIS A 160 -28.42 37.09 -3.97
C HIS A 160 -29.35 38.31 -4.06
N LEU A 161 -28.74 39.48 -4.29
CA LEU A 161 -29.43 40.78 -4.30
C LEU A 161 -30.26 41.02 -5.58
N SER A 162 -30.18 40.11 -6.56
CA SER A 162 -30.90 40.19 -7.83
C SER A 162 -30.85 38.84 -8.56
N GLY A 163 -31.99 38.37 -9.06
CA GLY A 163 -32.11 37.09 -9.74
C GLY A 163 -33.34 36.32 -9.26
N ALA A 164 -33.78 35.33 -10.03
CA ALA A 164 -34.80 34.39 -9.57
C ALA A 164 -34.10 33.27 -8.78
N GLU A 165 -34.40 33.15 -7.49
CA GLU A 165 -33.76 32.19 -6.59
C GLU A 165 -34.80 31.36 -5.84
N SER A 166 -34.57 30.06 -5.77
CA SER A 166 -35.38 29.14 -4.97
C SER A 166 -34.67 28.83 -3.66
N ILE A 167 -35.28 29.20 -2.54
CA ILE A 167 -34.76 28.92 -1.20
C ILE A 167 -35.45 27.67 -0.64
N GLN A 168 -34.69 26.59 -0.43
CA GLN A 168 -35.15 25.46 0.38
C GLN A 168 -34.88 25.76 1.86
N GLY A 169 -35.95 25.97 2.65
CA GLY A 169 -35.87 26.19 4.10
C GLY A 169 -36.14 27.64 4.55
N THR A 170 -35.92 27.92 5.84
CA THR A 170 -36.18 29.22 6.47
C THR A 170 -34.89 30.04 6.61
N LYS A 171 -34.89 31.30 6.13
CA LYS A 171 -33.78 32.26 6.34
C LYS A 171 -34.23 33.35 7.32
N THR A 172 -33.42 33.64 8.34
CA THR A 172 -33.73 34.63 9.39
C THR A 172 -33.03 35.95 9.10
N PHE A 173 -33.78 37.01 8.87
CA PHE A 173 -33.23 38.35 8.72
C PHE A 173 -33.30 39.10 10.06
N LEU A 174 -32.23 39.82 10.41
CA LEU A 174 -32.18 40.66 11.63
C LEU A 174 -33.18 41.83 11.59
N SER A 175 -33.68 42.16 10.39
CA SER A 175 -34.76 43.10 10.13
C SER A 175 -35.56 42.60 8.94
N SER A 176 -36.88 42.82 8.90
CA SER A 176 -37.72 42.39 7.78
C SER A 176 -37.19 42.95 6.44
N PRO A 177 -36.97 42.10 5.42
CA PRO A 177 -36.52 42.55 4.12
C PRO A 177 -37.62 43.36 3.41
N GLU A 178 -37.21 44.41 2.69
CA GLU A 178 -38.10 45.25 1.91
C GLU A 178 -38.35 44.61 0.54
N VAL A 179 -39.59 44.19 0.27
CA VAL A 179 -39.97 43.51 -0.98
C VAL A 179 -40.90 44.40 -1.82
N PRO A 180 -40.79 44.42 -3.16
CA PRO A 180 -41.69 45.18 -4.02
C PRO A 180 -43.14 44.67 -3.96
N PRO A 181 -44.14 45.45 -4.43
CA PRO A 181 -45.51 44.97 -4.52
C PRO A 181 -45.60 43.71 -5.42
N PRO A 182 -46.33 42.67 -5.01
CA PRO A 182 -46.41 41.41 -5.73
C PRO A 182 -47.17 41.59 -7.05
N ALA A 183 -46.61 41.07 -8.13
CA ALA A 183 -47.19 41.05 -9.48
C ALA A 183 -47.92 39.73 -9.79
N ASP A 184 -47.50 38.62 -9.17
CA ASP A 184 -48.06 37.28 -9.35
C ASP A 184 -48.50 36.64 -8.02
N ALA A 185 -49.40 35.64 -8.09
CA ALA A 185 -50.07 35.04 -6.94
C ALA A 185 -49.16 34.30 -5.93
N GLY A 186 -47.87 34.12 -6.23
CA GLY A 186 -46.88 33.46 -5.37
C GLY A 186 -45.83 34.39 -4.78
N GLU A 187 -45.87 35.69 -5.08
CA GLU A 187 -44.87 36.65 -4.62
C GLU A 187 -45.14 37.14 -3.19
N ALA A 188 -44.08 37.50 -2.47
CA ALA A 188 -44.20 38.04 -1.12
C ALA A 188 -44.86 39.43 -1.14
N ALA A 189 -45.99 39.56 -0.45
CA ALA A 189 -46.71 40.83 -0.36
C ALA A 189 -46.11 41.75 0.71
N ASN A 190 -45.72 42.98 0.33
CA ASN A 190 -45.36 43.98 1.34
C ASN A 190 -46.60 44.53 2.06
N LYS A 191 -46.39 45.06 3.26
CA LYS A 191 -47.47 45.58 4.10
C LYS A 191 -48.29 46.67 3.38
N ALA A 192 -47.64 47.54 2.60
CA ALA A 192 -48.32 48.62 1.89
C ALA A 192 -49.30 48.08 0.83
N TYR A 193 -48.93 47.02 0.10
CA TYR A 193 -49.79 46.32 -0.85
C TYR A 193 -50.98 45.67 -0.13
N VAL A 194 -50.75 44.94 0.96
CA VAL A 194 -51.84 44.30 1.73
C VAL A 194 -52.79 45.37 2.31
N ASP A 195 -52.26 46.46 2.85
CA ASP A 195 -53.07 47.57 3.36
C ASP A 195 -53.88 48.25 2.23
N GLN A 196 -53.31 48.37 1.03
CA GLN A 196 -53.97 48.93 -0.15
C GLN A 196 -55.09 48.02 -0.67
N GLU A 197 -54.86 46.71 -0.75
CA GLU A 197 -55.87 45.72 -1.14
C GLU A 197 -57.03 45.66 -0.11
N ILE A 198 -56.70 45.70 1.19
CA ILE A 198 -57.70 45.72 2.26
C ILE A 198 -58.50 47.04 2.26
N SER A 199 -57.85 48.17 1.95
CA SER A 199 -58.51 49.46 1.80
C SER A 199 -59.52 49.49 0.63
N GLY A 200 -59.38 48.58 -0.34
CA GLY A 200 -60.28 48.46 -1.49
C GLY A 200 -61.53 47.60 -1.24
N LEU A 201 -61.60 46.87 -0.13
CA LEU A 201 -62.72 45.98 0.16
C LEU A 201 -63.97 46.76 0.60
N ALA A 202 -65.14 46.28 0.19
CA ALA A 202 -66.41 46.84 0.64
C ALA A 202 -66.56 46.68 2.16
N LYS A 203 -67.07 47.71 2.86
CA LYS A 203 -67.19 47.77 4.33
C LYS A 203 -67.70 46.49 5.00
N VAL A 204 -68.63 45.79 4.36
CA VAL A 204 -69.18 44.50 4.84
C VAL A 204 -68.12 43.40 5.03
N SER A 205 -67.05 43.38 4.25
CA SER A 205 -66.01 42.34 4.35
C SER A 205 -65.24 42.44 5.68
N ALA A 206 -65.14 43.65 6.24
CA ALA A 206 -64.46 43.90 7.50
C ALA A 206 -65.38 43.75 8.71
N THR A 207 -66.67 44.10 8.58
CA THR A 207 -67.62 44.09 9.69
C THR A 207 -68.44 42.80 9.80
N GLY A 208 -68.57 42.05 8.70
CA GLY A 208 -69.49 40.92 8.57
C GLY A 208 -70.97 41.31 8.70
N ASN A 209 -71.29 42.60 8.79
CA ASN A 209 -72.63 43.06 9.12
C ASN A 209 -73.47 43.18 7.84
N TYR A 210 -74.58 42.45 7.78
CA TYR A 210 -75.51 42.48 6.65
C TYR A 210 -76.01 43.91 6.31
N SER A 211 -75.99 44.81 7.29
CA SER A 211 -76.34 46.22 7.08
C SER A 211 -75.37 46.98 6.15
N ASP A 212 -74.11 46.53 6.02
CA ASP A 212 -73.06 47.19 5.24
C ASP A 212 -73.02 46.79 3.74
N LEU A 213 -73.92 45.90 3.29
CA LEU A 213 -74.09 45.59 1.86
C LEU A 213 -74.76 46.74 1.10
N THR A 214 -74.21 47.16 -0.04
CA THR A 214 -74.90 48.05 -0.99
C THR A 214 -75.70 47.22 -2.01
N ASN A 215 -76.81 47.75 -2.54
CA ASN A 215 -77.72 47.06 -3.48
C ASN A 215 -78.36 45.77 -2.92
N LYS A 216 -78.80 45.79 -1.66
CA LYS A 216 -79.57 44.69 -1.08
C LYS A 216 -80.89 44.48 -1.83
N PRO A 217 -81.26 43.22 -2.16
CA PRO A 217 -82.60 42.93 -2.66
C PRO A 217 -83.65 43.37 -1.63
N VAL A 218 -84.66 44.12 -2.08
CA VAL A 218 -85.85 44.34 -1.25
C VAL A 218 -86.60 43.01 -1.21
N LEU A 219 -86.54 42.33 -0.07
CA LEU A 219 -87.24 41.06 0.11
C LEU A 219 -88.76 41.30 0.08
N ALA A 220 -89.49 40.46 -0.66
CA ALA A 220 -90.95 40.45 -0.58
C ALA A 220 -91.39 40.07 0.85
N ALA A 221 -92.51 40.63 1.32
CA ALA A 221 -92.95 40.50 2.72
C ALA A 221 -92.97 39.05 3.25
N VAL A 222 -93.24 38.06 2.39
CA VAL A 222 -93.22 36.63 2.76
C VAL A 222 -91.87 36.12 3.25
N ALA A 223 -90.76 36.70 2.79
CA ALA A 223 -89.42 36.24 3.15
C ALA A 223 -89.07 36.52 4.61
N THR A 224 -89.75 37.47 5.27
CA THR A 224 -89.56 37.79 6.69
C THR A 224 -90.67 37.28 7.58
N SER A 225 -91.90 37.16 7.08
CA SER A 225 -93.04 36.70 7.89
C SER A 225 -93.20 35.18 7.88
N GLY A 226 -92.69 34.50 6.84
CA GLY A 226 -93.00 33.09 6.56
C GLY A 226 -94.47 32.83 6.24
N ASN A 227 -95.30 33.86 6.12
CA ASN A 227 -96.73 33.73 5.92
C ASN A 227 -97.05 33.54 4.44
N TYR A 228 -97.67 32.41 4.11
CA TYR A 228 -98.15 32.10 2.76
C TYR A 228 -99.07 33.20 2.17
N ASN A 229 -99.70 34.02 3.01
CA ASN A 229 -100.52 35.16 2.57
C ASN A 229 -99.75 36.34 1.99
N ASP A 230 -98.44 36.38 2.19
CA ASP A 230 -97.59 37.49 1.75
C ASP A 230 -96.98 37.25 0.35
N LEU A 231 -97.35 36.15 -0.32
CA LEU A 231 -97.04 35.87 -1.73
C LEU A 231 -98.04 36.59 -2.65
N ALA A 232 -97.54 37.48 -3.50
CA ALA A 232 -98.32 38.05 -4.61
C ALA A 232 -98.41 37.07 -5.80
N ASN A 233 -99.50 37.12 -6.57
CA ASN A 233 -99.75 36.29 -7.76
C ASN A 233 -99.78 34.77 -7.52
N LYS A 234 -100.55 34.30 -6.53
CA LYS A 234 -100.70 32.86 -6.25
C LYS A 234 -101.39 32.14 -7.42
N PRO A 235 -100.73 31.15 -8.05
CA PRO A 235 -101.37 30.31 -9.05
C PRO A 235 -102.34 29.33 -8.37
N ILE A 236 -103.54 29.14 -8.92
CA ILE A 236 -104.42 28.04 -8.52
C ILE A 236 -103.92 26.80 -9.26
N ILE A 237 -103.29 25.83 -8.58
CA ILE A 237 -102.77 24.61 -9.22
C ILE A 237 -103.45 23.34 -8.69
N PRO A 238 -104.15 22.58 -9.56
CA PRO A 238 -104.71 21.26 -9.30
C PRO A 238 -103.65 20.15 -9.13
N ASN A 239 -104.00 19.15 -8.33
CA ASN A 239 -103.24 17.92 -8.05
C ASN A 239 -103.12 17.01 -9.30
N PHE A 240 -101.89 16.67 -9.72
CA PHE A 240 -101.58 15.52 -10.58
C PHE A 240 -100.13 15.02 -10.37
N ASP A 241 -99.98 13.72 -10.59
CA ASP A 241 -98.91 12.81 -10.17
C ASP A 241 -97.46 13.10 -10.65
N ASN A 242 -96.53 12.62 -9.81
CA ASN A 242 -95.07 12.50 -9.99
C ASN A 242 -94.71 11.57 -11.20
N PRO A 243 -93.59 11.79 -11.94
CA PRO A 243 -92.24 11.36 -11.49
C PRO A 243 -91.10 12.33 -11.95
N GLY A 244 -90.00 12.66 -11.26
CA GLY A 244 -89.45 12.39 -9.94
C GLY A 244 -87.99 12.93 -9.90
N PRO A 245 -87.56 13.65 -8.84
CA PRO A 245 -86.15 13.89 -8.54
C PRO A 245 -85.75 13.36 -7.14
N ILE A 246 -84.50 12.89 -7.02
CA ILE A 246 -83.75 12.56 -5.78
C ILE A 246 -84.41 11.46 -4.92
N GLY A 247 -83.82 10.25 -4.96
CA GLY A 247 -84.30 9.05 -4.24
C GLY A 247 -84.61 7.84 -5.12
N ALA A 248 -84.16 7.82 -6.39
CA ALA A 248 -84.40 6.70 -7.29
C ALA A 248 -83.66 5.44 -6.82
N ALA A 249 -84.37 4.30 -6.77
CA ALA A 249 -83.82 3.00 -6.37
C ALA A 249 -82.90 2.34 -7.43
N SER A 250 -82.65 3.01 -8.56
CA SER A 250 -81.79 2.51 -9.63
C SER A 250 -80.67 3.52 -9.94
N PRO A 251 -79.39 3.14 -9.77
CA PRO A 251 -78.23 4.03 -9.94
C PRO A 251 -78.02 4.61 -11.35
N SER A 252 -78.66 4.05 -12.39
CA SER A 252 -78.37 4.35 -13.80
C SER A 252 -78.88 5.71 -14.29
N ILE A 253 -79.64 6.45 -13.47
CA ILE A 253 -80.28 7.73 -13.83
C ILE A 253 -79.82 8.91 -12.95
N VAL A 254 -78.81 8.70 -12.09
CA VAL A 254 -78.22 9.77 -11.27
C VAL A 254 -77.02 10.37 -12.01
N VAL A 255 -77.12 11.62 -12.46
CA VAL A 255 -76.02 12.37 -13.08
C VAL A 255 -75.68 13.57 -12.19
N GLY A 256 -74.55 13.51 -11.47
CA GLY A 256 -74.08 14.60 -10.62
C GLY A 256 -72.65 14.37 -10.12
N THR A 257 -71.90 15.44 -9.89
CA THR A 257 -70.50 15.42 -9.41
C THR A 257 -70.39 15.25 -7.89
N THR A 258 -71.50 15.26 -7.16
CA THR A 258 -71.55 15.01 -5.72
C THR A 258 -72.84 14.27 -5.40
N VAL A 259 -72.72 13.04 -4.87
CA VAL A 259 -73.85 12.22 -4.42
C VAL A 259 -73.79 12.14 -2.90
N ALA A 260 -74.59 12.95 -2.20
CA ALA A 260 -74.72 12.89 -0.76
C ALA A 260 -75.98 12.07 -0.39
N ALA A 261 -75.79 10.86 0.12
CA ALA A 261 -76.87 10.06 0.71
C ALA A 261 -76.62 9.93 2.22
N SER A 262 -77.50 10.49 3.04
CA SER A 262 -77.39 10.41 4.50
C SER A 262 -77.84 9.06 5.08
N SER A 263 -78.43 8.17 4.25
CA SER A 263 -78.55 6.72 4.47
C SER A 263 -79.11 6.01 3.22
N GLY A 264 -78.81 4.72 3.04
CA GLY A 264 -79.55 3.85 2.11
C GLY A 264 -79.14 3.81 0.63
N PHE A 265 -77.93 4.25 0.25
CA PHE A 265 -77.44 4.03 -1.12
C PHE A 265 -76.96 2.58 -1.29
N THR A 266 -77.73 1.75 -1.98
CA THR A 266 -77.34 0.38 -2.37
C THR A 266 -77.53 0.18 -3.87
N GLY A 267 -76.44 0.02 -4.59
CA GLY A 267 -76.40 -0.30 -6.02
C GLY A 267 -75.00 -0.10 -6.59
N ASN A 268 -74.70 -0.74 -7.72
CA ASN A 268 -73.38 -0.63 -8.37
C ASN A 268 -73.18 0.77 -8.94
N LEU A 269 -72.08 1.43 -8.59
CA LEU A 269 -71.56 2.56 -9.36
C LEU A 269 -70.83 2.00 -10.59
N THR A 270 -71.35 2.25 -11.79
CA THR A 270 -70.68 1.88 -13.05
C THR A 270 -70.20 3.15 -13.76
N GLY A 271 -68.88 3.33 -13.83
CA GLY A 271 -68.20 4.51 -14.38
C GLY A 271 -66.89 4.84 -13.65
N ASN A 272 -66.02 5.66 -14.24
CA ASN A 272 -64.79 6.12 -13.59
C ASN A 272 -65.12 7.13 -12.48
N VAL A 273 -64.64 6.89 -11.27
CA VAL A 273 -64.72 7.84 -10.16
C VAL A 273 -63.39 8.59 -10.11
N SER A 274 -63.39 9.90 -10.37
CA SER A 274 -62.21 10.77 -10.19
C SER A 274 -62.41 11.64 -8.95
N GLY A 275 -61.85 11.22 -7.81
CA GLY A 275 -61.89 11.91 -6.52
C GLY A 275 -61.64 10.97 -5.34
N ASP A 276 -61.36 11.52 -4.16
CA ASP A 276 -61.11 10.75 -2.93
C ASP A 276 -62.40 10.09 -2.41
N LEU A 277 -62.31 8.81 -2.06
CA LEU A 277 -63.41 8.05 -1.49
C LEU A 277 -63.22 7.94 0.03
N THR A 278 -63.86 8.81 0.81
CA THR A 278 -63.77 8.79 2.28
C THR A 278 -64.98 8.08 2.91
N GLY A 279 -64.87 6.78 3.22
CA GLY A 279 -65.90 5.99 3.91
C GLY A 279 -65.63 4.47 3.94
N ASN A 280 -66.37 3.72 4.78
CA ASN A 280 -66.25 2.26 4.87
C ASN A 280 -66.93 1.58 3.67
N VAL A 281 -66.15 0.86 2.85
CA VAL A 281 -66.64 0.04 1.74
C VAL A 281 -66.86 -1.39 2.22
N THR A 282 -68.10 -1.84 2.32
CA THR A 282 -68.44 -3.25 2.57
C THR A 282 -69.09 -3.86 1.34
N GLY A 283 -68.29 -4.57 0.55
CA GLY A 283 -68.73 -5.36 -0.61
C GLY A 283 -67.91 -6.64 -0.70
N GLY A 284 -68.60 -7.79 -0.77
CA GLY A 284 -68.00 -9.11 -0.86
C GLY A 284 -67.09 -9.22 -2.09
N THR A 285 -65.87 -9.69 -1.83
CA THR A 285 -64.84 -10.01 -2.82
C THR A 285 -64.54 -8.85 -3.77
N VAL A 286 -63.76 -7.88 -3.29
CA VAL A 286 -62.79 -7.23 -4.19
C VAL A 286 -61.88 -8.35 -4.67
N ALA A 287 -62.16 -8.88 -5.87
CA ALA A 287 -61.13 -9.55 -6.61
C ALA A 287 -59.97 -8.54 -6.70
N ALA A 288 -58.86 -8.88 -6.05
CA ALA A 288 -57.61 -8.17 -6.18
C ALA A 288 -57.18 -8.19 -7.66
N THR A 289 -57.72 -7.26 -8.44
CA THR A 289 -57.36 -7.03 -9.84
C THR A 289 -56.87 -5.60 -10.06
N THR A 290 -56.56 -4.85 -9.00
CA THR A 290 -55.40 -3.97 -9.08
C THR A 290 -54.16 -4.85 -8.98
N SER A 291 -53.80 -5.46 -10.10
CA SER A 291 -52.42 -5.83 -10.35
C SER A 291 -51.60 -4.55 -10.18
N VAL A 292 -51.06 -4.31 -8.98
CA VAL A 292 -50.02 -3.30 -8.80
C VAL A 292 -48.86 -3.81 -9.63
N THR A 293 -48.72 -3.29 -10.85
CA THR A 293 -47.69 -3.70 -11.81
C THR A 293 -46.33 -3.10 -11.49
N SER A 294 -46.26 -2.21 -10.50
CA SER A 294 -45.04 -1.61 -9.96
C SER A 294 -45.32 -1.02 -8.59
N LYS A 295 -44.56 -1.42 -7.56
CA LYS A 295 -44.34 -0.57 -6.39
C LYS A 295 -43.25 0.41 -6.82
N THR A 296 -43.58 1.70 -6.91
CA THR A 296 -42.55 2.75 -7.00
C THR A 296 -41.59 2.62 -5.81
N PRO A 297 -40.39 3.22 -5.86
CA PRO A 297 -39.55 3.32 -4.66
C PRO A 297 -40.40 3.75 -3.45
N VAL A 298 -40.30 2.98 -2.37
CA VAL A 298 -41.09 3.20 -1.15
C VAL A 298 -40.38 4.22 -0.30
N ASP A 299 -40.96 5.42 -0.20
CA ASP A 299 -40.48 6.48 0.69
C ASP A 299 -40.82 6.15 2.14
N VAL A 300 -39.79 5.97 2.97
CA VAL A 300 -39.93 5.63 4.40
C VAL A 300 -40.64 6.71 5.23
N THR A 301 -40.67 7.96 4.74
CA THR A 301 -41.31 9.09 5.41
C THR A 301 -42.82 9.13 5.18
N HIS A 302 -43.35 8.26 4.31
CA HIS A 302 -44.76 8.24 3.97
C HIS A 302 -45.62 7.98 5.23
N PRO A 303 -46.69 8.76 5.49
CA PRO A 303 -47.51 8.65 6.70
C PRO A 303 -48.08 7.25 6.99
N ASN A 304 -48.27 6.43 5.95
CA ASN A 304 -48.71 5.04 6.09
C ASN A 304 -47.76 4.16 6.92
N PHE A 305 -46.47 4.52 7.00
CA PHE A 305 -45.48 3.82 7.83
C PHE A 305 -45.41 4.36 9.26
N GLY A 306 -46.26 5.35 9.61
CA GLY A 306 -46.44 5.84 10.97
C GLY A 306 -47.57 5.13 11.72
N ILE A 307 -48.47 5.90 12.34
CA ILE A 307 -49.62 5.39 13.11
C ILE A 307 -50.40 4.27 12.37
N PRO A 308 -50.66 4.36 11.04
CA PRO A 308 -51.35 3.30 10.31
C PRO A 308 -50.62 1.95 10.30
N ALA A 309 -49.30 1.94 10.39
CA ALA A 309 -48.47 0.74 10.51
C ALA A 309 -48.21 0.33 11.97
N SER A 310 -48.93 0.91 12.94
CA SER A 310 -48.70 0.73 14.38
C SER A 310 -47.35 1.27 14.86
N CYS A 311 -46.74 2.19 14.11
CA CYS A 311 -45.55 2.93 14.52
C CYS A 311 -45.93 4.28 15.16
N ALA A 312 -45.12 4.78 16.08
CA ALA A 312 -45.38 6.06 16.75
C ALA A 312 -45.38 7.25 15.77
N ASN A 313 -44.53 7.18 14.75
CA ASN A 313 -44.34 8.18 13.70
C ASN A 313 -43.87 7.47 12.43
N ALA A 314 -44.06 8.10 11.26
CA ALA A 314 -43.35 7.69 10.05
C ALA A 314 -41.85 7.98 10.23
N ALA A 315 -40.99 7.49 9.32
CA ALA A 315 -39.55 7.72 9.45
C ALA A 315 -39.28 9.23 9.49
N ASP A 316 -38.51 9.66 10.49
CA ASP A 316 -38.30 11.07 10.79
C ASP A 316 -36.94 11.53 10.26
N PRO A 317 -36.89 12.26 9.13
CA PRO A 317 -35.64 12.73 8.54
C PRO A 317 -34.95 13.83 9.36
N THR A 318 -35.57 14.36 10.41
CA THR A 318 -34.95 15.39 11.26
C THR A 318 -34.01 14.80 12.31
N GLY A 319 -34.05 13.48 12.51
CA GLY A 319 -33.31 12.80 13.55
C GLY A 319 -33.82 13.09 14.95
N THR A 320 -35.06 13.61 15.09
CA THR A 320 -35.67 13.87 16.40
C THR A 320 -36.22 12.58 16.98
N ASN A 321 -37.13 11.93 16.25
CA ASN A 321 -37.79 10.69 16.62
C ASN A 321 -37.08 9.45 16.04
N ASP A 322 -37.33 8.32 16.68
CA ASP A 322 -36.86 7.03 16.21
C ASP A 322 -37.58 6.63 14.92
N SER A 323 -36.83 6.16 13.93
CA SER A 323 -37.33 5.74 12.62
C SER A 323 -37.34 4.23 12.42
N THR A 324 -36.80 3.44 13.36
CA THR A 324 -36.66 1.98 13.24
C THR A 324 -37.98 1.29 12.90
N CYS A 325 -39.06 1.59 13.64
CA CYS A 325 -40.38 0.97 13.39
C CYS A 325 -40.88 1.28 11.97
N ALA A 326 -40.82 2.54 11.55
CA ALA A 326 -41.34 2.97 10.25
C ALA A 326 -40.54 2.37 9.10
N ILE A 327 -39.21 2.30 9.23
CA ILE A 327 -38.34 1.66 8.24
C ILE A 327 -38.66 0.16 8.15
N ASN A 328 -38.84 -0.55 9.28
CA ASN A 328 -39.25 -1.95 9.30
C ASN A 328 -40.65 -2.17 8.69
N ALA A 329 -41.59 -1.25 8.92
CA ALA A 329 -42.91 -1.27 8.29
C ALA A 329 -42.81 -1.10 6.77
N ALA A 330 -41.95 -0.20 6.29
CA ALA A 330 -41.70 0.02 4.87
C ALA A 330 -41.02 -1.18 4.20
N ILE A 331 -40.04 -1.83 4.87
CA ILE A 331 -39.43 -3.09 4.43
C ILE A 331 -40.51 -4.17 4.27
N THR A 332 -41.36 -4.34 5.29
CA THR A 332 -42.45 -5.32 5.30
C THR A 332 -43.46 -5.06 4.17
N TYR A 333 -43.84 -3.80 3.98
CA TYR A 333 -44.73 -3.39 2.89
C TYR A 333 -44.11 -3.71 1.53
N GLN A 334 -42.81 -3.43 1.35
CA GLN A 334 -42.14 -3.68 0.09
C GLN A 334 -42.10 -5.18 -0.24
N GLN A 335 -42.01 -6.05 0.77
CA GLN A 335 -42.10 -7.51 0.61
C GLN A 335 -43.50 -8.06 0.29
N SER A 336 -44.60 -7.36 0.60
CA SER A 336 -45.95 -7.95 0.59
C SER A 336 -47.01 -7.15 -0.19
N PRO A 337 -47.67 -7.72 -1.24
CA PRO A 337 -47.26 -8.94 -1.95
C PRO A 337 -45.97 -8.70 -2.74
N ALA A 338 -45.15 -9.73 -2.91
CA ALA A 338 -44.00 -9.69 -3.80
C ALA A 338 -44.49 -9.59 -5.26
N ILE A 339 -43.93 -8.66 -6.05
CA ILE A 339 -44.28 -8.46 -7.46
C ILE A 339 -43.20 -9.11 -8.31
N ALA A 340 -43.56 -10.13 -9.09
CA ALA A 340 -42.62 -10.81 -9.98
C ALA A 340 -42.06 -9.84 -11.04
N GLY A 341 -40.73 -9.82 -11.19
CA GLY A 341 -40.04 -9.00 -12.18
C GLY A 341 -39.84 -7.52 -11.80
N VAL A 342 -40.22 -7.10 -10.60
CA VAL A 342 -39.99 -5.73 -10.08
C VAL A 342 -38.99 -5.80 -8.92
N GLU A 343 -37.92 -5.01 -9.02
CA GLU A 343 -36.92 -4.90 -7.96
C GLU A 343 -37.47 -4.07 -6.78
N PRO A 344 -37.44 -4.59 -5.54
CA PRO A 344 -37.93 -3.86 -4.38
C PRO A 344 -36.95 -2.74 -3.98
N VAL A 345 -37.38 -1.49 -4.11
CA VAL A 345 -36.61 -0.30 -3.71
C VAL A 345 -37.21 0.38 -2.48
N LEU A 346 -36.41 0.57 -1.43
CA LEU A 346 -36.66 1.41 -0.27
C LEU A 346 -35.91 2.73 -0.48
N HIS A 347 -36.61 3.86 -0.42
CA HIS A 347 -36.03 5.20 -0.58
C HIS A 347 -36.02 5.92 0.77
N LEU A 348 -34.84 6.44 1.14
CA LEU A 348 -34.62 7.26 2.32
C LEU A 348 -34.23 8.68 1.86
N PRO A 349 -35.20 9.59 1.78
CA PRO A 349 -34.93 10.98 1.42
C PRO A 349 -33.82 11.63 2.26
N ALA A 350 -33.31 12.77 1.79
CA ALA A 350 -32.31 13.53 2.54
C ALA A 350 -32.77 13.81 3.98
N GLY A 351 -31.94 13.47 4.95
CA GLY A 351 -32.27 13.52 6.36
C GLY A 351 -31.35 12.67 7.23
N THR A 352 -31.45 12.86 8.54
CA THR A 352 -30.88 11.98 9.55
C THR A 352 -31.99 11.15 10.16
N TYR A 353 -31.88 9.82 10.09
CA TYR A 353 -32.85 8.90 10.65
C TYR A 353 -32.24 8.19 11.83
N LYS A 354 -32.84 8.36 13.02
CA LYS A 354 -32.41 7.61 14.21
C LYS A 354 -32.84 6.15 14.09
N VAL A 355 -31.92 5.25 14.40
CA VAL A 355 -32.14 3.81 14.38
C VAL A 355 -31.66 3.23 15.72
N SER A 356 -32.57 2.67 16.52
CA SER A 356 -32.27 2.14 17.86
C SER A 356 -32.10 0.63 17.93
N GLU A 357 -32.54 -0.08 16.90
CA GLU A 357 -32.41 -1.54 16.76
C GLU A 357 -31.92 -1.89 15.35
N GLU A 358 -31.44 -3.12 15.19
CA GLU A 358 -30.91 -3.64 13.94
C GLU A 358 -31.95 -3.58 12.80
N LEU A 359 -31.53 -3.08 11.63
CA LEU A 359 -32.33 -3.12 10.42
C LEU A 359 -31.96 -4.36 9.59
N ARG A 360 -32.87 -5.34 9.55
CA ARG A 360 -32.72 -6.56 8.76
C ARG A 360 -33.31 -6.36 7.36
N ILE A 361 -32.43 -6.17 6.37
CA ILE A 361 -32.75 -5.87 4.98
C ILE A 361 -32.67 -7.16 4.14
N PRO A 362 -33.70 -7.53 3.36
CA PRO A 362 -33.61 -8.68 2.46
C PRO A 362 -32.59 -8.44 1.36
N CYS A 363 -31.82 -9.47 1.02
CA CYS A 363 -30.76 -9.39 0.02
C CYS A 363 -31.21 -9.06 -1.42
N THR A 364 -32.51 -9.09 -1.72
CA THR A 364 -33.08 -8.64 -3.00
C THR A 364 -33.52 -7.18 -3.01
N MET A 365 -33.45 -6.50 -1.86
CA MET A 365 -33.90 -5.12 -1.69
C MET A 365 -32.79 -4.12 -1.98
N HIS A 366 -33.15 -3.07 -2.72
CA HIS A 366 -32.34 -1.88 -2.90
C HIS A 366 -32.71 -0.83 -1.86
N VAL A 367 -31.76 -0.37 -1.07
CA VAL A 367 -31.90 0.71 -0.10
C VAL A 367 -31.16 1.91 -0.66
N LYS A 368 -31.88 2.99 -0.99
CA LYS A 368 -31.31 4.15 -1.67
C LYS A 368 -31.53 5.42 -0.86
N GLY A 369 -30.45 6.12 -0.54
CA GLY A 369 -30.50 7.49 -0.05
C GLY A 369 -30.46 8.52 -1.19
N ASP A 370 -30.40 9.80 -0.81
CA ASP A 370 -30.24 10.94 -1.73
C ASP A 370 -28.76 11.36 -1.88
N GLY A 371 -27.83 10.68 -1.21
CA GLY A 371 -26.39 10.92 -1.27
C GLY A 371 -25.69 10.62 0.06
N GLU A 372 -24.40 10.26 -0.04
CA GLU A 372 -23.52 9.93 1.11
C GLU A 372 -23.62 10.96 2.26
N ASN A 373 -23.64 12.26 1.94
CA ASN A 373 -23.75 13.33 2.94
C ASN A 373 -25.19 13.87 3.15
N ALA A 374 -26.16 13.37 2.39
CA ALA A 374 -27.55 13.83 2.42
C ALA A 374 -28.43 12.93 3.30
N THR A 375 -28.24 11.61 3.21
CA THR A 375 -29.01 10.61 3.95
C THR A 375 -28.12 9.93 4.99
N VAL A 376 -28.47 10.03 6.27
CA VAL A 376 -27.71 9.45 7.38
C VAL A 376 -28.60 8.52 8.20
N LEU A 377 -28.26 7.24 8.27
CA LEU A 377 -28.75 6.31 9.29
C LEU A 377 -27.88 6.47 10.53
N LYS A 378 -28.42 7.17 11.54
CA LYS A 378 -27.73 7.43 12.80
C LYS A 378 -28.16 6.40 13.84
N LEU A 379 -27.25 5.50 14.19
CA LEU A 379 -27.49 4.53 15.24
C LEU A 379 -27.60 5.24 16.59
N THR A 380 -28.40 4.72 17.52
CA THR A 380 -28.58 5.32 18.86
C THR A 380 -28.31 4.37 20.01
N ASN A 381 -27.99 3.11 19.72
CA ASN A 381 -27.71 2.09 20.72
C ASN A 381 -26.31 1.54 20.54
N ASN A 382 -25.54 1.48 21.63
CA ASN A 382 -24.19 0.90 21.68
C ASN A 382 -24.21 -0.63 21.86
N ALA A 383 -25.40 -1.23 21.89
CA ALA A 383 -25.55 -2.66 22.02
C ALA A 383 -24.83 -3.41 20.89
N ALA A 384 -24.40 -4.61 21.25
CA ALA A 384 -23.96 -5.76 20.46
C ALA A 384 -24.42 -5.96 19.01
N TYR A 385 -25.50 -5.31 18.59
CA TYR A 385 -26.21 -5.60 17.35
C TYR A 385 -25.62 -4.83 16.18
N ALA A 386 -25.91 -5.29 14.97
CA ALA A 386 -25.50 -4.54 13.79
C ALA A 386 -26.41 -3.33 13.60
N GLY A 387 -25.91 -2.29 12.93
CA GLY A 387 -26.74 -1.21 12.44
C GLY A 387 -27.66 -1.69 11.33
N VAL A 388 -27.07 -2.29 10.30
CA VAL A 388 -27.77 -2.86 9.14
C VAL A 388 -27.24 -4.27 8.86
N VAL A 389 -28.14 -5.24 8.74
CA VAL A 389 -27.82 -6.62 8.34
C VAL A 389 -28.54 -6.96 7.06
N ILE A 390 -27.79 -7.45 6.07
CA ILE A 390 -28.36 -8.03 4.86
C ILE A 390 -28.68 -9.50 5.15
N THR A 391 -29.97 -9.81 5.26
CA THR A 391 -30.48 -11.16 5.50
C THR A 391 -30.78 -11.87 4.18
N GLY A 392 -30.96 -13.19 4.24
CA GLY A 392 -31.47 -13.97 3.11
C GLY A 392 -32.86 -13.52 2.62
N TYR A 393 -33.46 -14.31 1.72
CA TYR A 393 -34.72 -13.99 1.07
C TYR A 393 -35.87 -13.68 2.05
N GLY A 394 -36.66 -12.66 1.75
CA GLY A 394 -37.83 -12.24 2.54
C GLY A 394 -38.98 -13.27 2.56
N SER A 395 -40.06 -12.90 3.24
CA SER A 395 -41.23 -13.73 3.57
C SER A 395 -42.00 -14.39 2.41
N SER A 396 -41.66 -14.11 1.14
CA SER A 396 -42.30 -14.72 -0.04
C SER A 396 -41.74 -16.08 -0.47
N GLY A 397 -40.79 -16.67 0.28
CA GLY A 397 -40.58 -18.13 0.35
C GLY A 397 -40.18 -18.89 -0.93
N ALA A 398 -40.00 -18.25 -2.08
CA ALA A 398 -39.48 -18.90 -3.28
C ALA A 398 -38.14 -18.29 -3.68
N GLN A 399 -37.07 -19.06 -3.46
CA GLN A 399 -35.78 -18.89 -4.11
C GLN A 399 -36.02 -18.70 -5.62
N PRO A 400 -35.46 -17.67 -6.28
CA PRO A 400 -35.31 -17.72 -7.73
C PRO A 400 -34.60 -19.04 -8.08
N GLY A 401 -35.03 -19.76 -9.11
CA GLY A 401 -34.42 -21.05 -9.51
C GLY A 401 -32.94 -20.97 -9.94
N ASN A 402 -32.33 -19.80 -9.81
CA ASN A 402 -30.90 -19.50 -9.91
C ASN A 402 -30.41 -19.19 -8.48
N LEU A 403 -29.61 -20.09 -7.92
CA LEU A 403 -29.18 -20.12 -6.53
C LEU A 403 -27.99 -19.17 -6.21
N TRP A 404 -27.61 -18.24 -7.09
CA TRP A 404 -26.25 -17.68 -7.05
C TRP A 404 -26.10 -16.16 -6.90
N THR A 405 -27.17 -15.36 -6.86
CA THR A 405 -27.02 -13.90 -6.75
C THR A 405 -28.18 -13.24 -5.99
N CYS A 406 -27.84 -12.62 -4.86
CA CYS A 406 -28.54 -11.45 -4.35
C CYS A 406 -28.51 -10.38 -5.44
N ASN A 407 -29.63 -9.70 -5.64
CA ASN A 407 -29.72 -8.62 -6.64
C ASN A 407 -30.13 -7.30 -5.99
N GLY A 408 -30.00 -7.17 -4.67
CA GLY A 408 -30.22 -5.92 -3.95
C GLY A 408 -28.97 -5.04 -3.90
N SER A 409 -29.13 -3.88 -3.29
CA SER A 409 -28.03 -2.95 -3.04
C SER A 409 -28.29 -2.00 -1.89
N ILE A 410 -27.24 -1.42 -1.34
CA ILE A 410 -27.32 -0.25 -0.46
C ILE A 410 -26.50 0.89 -1.07
N GLU A 411 -27.14 2.04 -1.25
CA GLU A 411 -26.61 3.10 -2.09
C GLU A 411 -26.84 4.50 -1.49
N ASP A 412 -25.88 5.38 -1.72
CA ASP A 412 -26.04 6.83 -1.59
C ASP A 412 -26.46 7.28 -0.16
N LEU A 413 -25.80 6.77 0.89
CA LEU A 413 -26.08 7.12 2.29
C LEU A 413 -24.88 6.92 3.24
N THR A 414 -24.99 7.47 4.45
CA THR A 414 -24.07 7.20 5.57
C THR A 414 -24.74 6.31 6.62
N ILE A 415 -24.00 5.37 7.20
CA ILE A 415 -24.33 4.70 8.47
C ILE A 415 -23.33 5.18 9.52
N HIS A 416 -23.82 5.80 10.60
CA HIS A 416 -22.99 6.47 11.61
C HIS A 416 -23.32 5.97 13.01
N ALA A 417 -22.29 5.54 13.74
CA ALA A 417 -22.40 5.19 15.16
C ALA A 417 -22.21 6.45 16.05
N PRO A 418 -23.01 6.61 17.13
CA PRO A 418 -23.10 7.87 17.87
C PRO A 418 -21.95 8.07 18.87
N ASP A 419 -21.44 6.98 19.46
CA ASP A 419 -20.54 7.02 20.62
C ASP A 419 -19.20 6.33 20.35
N GLY A 420 -18.76 6.30 19.09
CA GLY A 420 -17.40 5.90 18.72
C GLY A 420 -17.03 4.54 19.31
N HIS A 421 -16.13 4.60 20.28
CA HIS A 421 -15.53 3.43 20.91
C HIS A 421 -16.50 2.51 21.69
N LEU A 422 -17.68 3.02 22.08
CA LEU A 422 -18.68 2.25 22.81
C LEU A 422 -19.54 1.36 21.90
N PHE A 423 -19.64 1.69 20.61
CA PHE A 423 -20.37 0.88 19.66
C PHE A 423 -19.52 -0.32 19.24
N THR A 424 -19.79 -1.52 19.75
CA THR A 424 -18.95 -2.72 19.51
C THR A 424 -19.45 -3.64 18.40
N GLY A 425 -20.65 -3.39 17.87
CA GLY A 425 -21.28 -4.14 16.78
C GLY A 425 -20.75 -3.77 15.39
N THR A 426 -21.44 -4.24 14.36
CA THR A 426 -21.11 -3.97 12.94
C THR A 426 -21.99 -2.85 12.37
N LEU A 427 -21.44 -1.93 11.59
CA LEU A 427 -22.25 -0.89 10.92
C LEU A 427 -23.08 -1.48 9.77
N LEU A 428 -22.42 -2.21 8.86
CA LEU A 428 -23.05 -2.93 7.76
C LEU A 428 -22.52 -4.36 7.67
N GLU A 429 -23.42 -5.31 7.81
CA GLU A 429 -23.12 -6.75 7.81
C GLU A 429 -23.84 -7.46 6.66
N ASN A 430 -23.15 -8.36 5.95
CA ASN A 430 -23.78 -9.18 4.92
C ASN A 430 -23.24 -10.61 4.94
N TYR A 431 -24.16 -11.56 4.77
CA TYR A 431 -23.90 -13.00 4.72
C TYR A 431 -24.19 -13.65 3.36
N ASN A 432 -24.57 -12.86 2.35
CA ASN A 432 -25.16 -13.39 1.11
C ASN A 432 -24.41 -12.91 -0.13
N ALA A 433 -24.35 -13.78 -1.14
CA ALA A 433 -23.58 -13.55 -2.35
C ALA A 433 -24.28 -12.60 -3.34
N GLY A 434 -23.57 -11.66 -3.97
CA GLY A 434 -24.04 -10.84 -5.09
C GLY A 434 -24.64 -9.48 -4.73
N TYR A 435 -24.64 -9.09 -3.44
CA TYR A 435 -25.18 -7.80 -3.00
C TYR A 435 -24.23 -6.66 -3.39
N ARG A 436 -24.77 -5.46 -3.62
CA ARG A 436 -23.97 -4.29 -4.05
C ARG A 436 -23.94 -3.19 -2.98
N VAL A 437 -22.78 -2.58 -2.77
CA VAL A 437 -22.60 -1.41 -1.91
C VAL A 437 -22.04 -0.28 -2.78
N ARG A 438 -22.75 0.84 -2.91
CA ARG A 438 -22.33 1.93 -3.82
C ARG A 438 -22.47 3.30 -3.19
N ASN A 439 -21.39 4.08 -3.13
CA ASN A 439 -21.43 5.44 -2.57
C ASN A 439 -21.96 5.47 -1.11
N VAL A 440 -21.36 4.63 -0.27
CA VAL A 440 -21.75 4.46 1.13
C VAL A 440 -20.62 4.87 2.05
N ARG A 441 -20.96 5.57 3.13
CA ARG A 441 -20.04 5.91 4.22
C ARG A 441 -20.38 5.15 5.49
N LEU A 442 -19.39 4.55 6.12
CA LEU A 442 -19.51 3.89 7.42
C LEU A 442 -18.61 4.66 8.40
N SER A 443 -19.11 5.11 9.54
CA SER A 443 -18.33 6.01 10.39
C SER A 443 -18.51 5.82 11.90
N ASN A 444 -17.44 6.11 12.64
CA ASN A 444 -17.39 6.26 14.09
C ASN A 444 -17.81 5.01 14.88
N GLY A 445 -17.37 3.81 14.44
CA GLY A 445 -17.72 2.53 15.06
C GLY A 445 -16.55 1.86 15.79
N GLY A 446 -16.70 1.59 17.10
CA GLY A 446 -15.75 0.80 17.90
C GLY A 446 -15.71 -0.70 17.57
N GLY A 447 -16.60 -1.16 16.69
CA GLY A 447 -16.66 -2.51 16.14
C GLY A 447 -16.28 -2.56 14.66
N ARG A 448 -17.14 -3.13 13.81
CA ARG A 448 -16.85 -3.33 12.37
C ARG A 448 -17.54 -2.29 11.51
N GLY A 449 -16.88 -1.87 10.43
CA GLY A 449 -17.49 -1.05 9.38
C GLY A 449 -18.30 -1.95 8.45
N LEU A 450 -17.67 -2.40 7.37
CA LEU A 450 -18.25 -3.40 6.46
C LEU A 450 -17.75 -4.79 6.86
N ASN A 451 -18.66 -5.66 7.25
CA ASN A 451 -18.38 -7.06 7.62
C ASN A 451 -19.03 -7.99 6.60
N LEU A 452 -18.20 -8.58 5.73
CA LEU A 452 -18.60 -9.64 4.81
C LEU A 452 -18.05 -10.95 5.36
N VAL A 453 -18.94 -11.80 5.83
CA VAL A 453 -18.63 -13.12 6.39
C VAL A 453 -19.72 -14.08 5.92
N GLY A 454 -19.61 -15.36 6.23
CA GLY A 454 -20.56 -16.35 5.74
C GLY A 454 -20.48 -16.54 4.21
N ASN A 455 -21.64 -16.62 3.56
CA ASN A 455 -21.72 -16.81 2.11
C ASN A 455 -21.60 -15.49 1.33
N ALA A 456 -20.93 -14.47 1.88
CA ALA A 456 -20.72 -13.20 1.20
C ALA A 456 -19.68 -13.34 0.07
N GLU A 457 -20.17 -13.68 -1.12
CA GLU A 457 -19.39 -13.92 -2.34
C GLU A 457 -19.86 -12.98 -3.47
N ARG A 458 -19.05 -12.67 -4.49
CA ARG A 458 -19.46 -11.84 -5.64
C ARG A 458 -19.96 -10.45 -5.25
N MET A 459 -19.43 -9.89 -4.18
CA MET A 459 -19.81 -8.55 -3.73
C MET A 459 -19.24 -7.50 -4.69
N SER A 460 -20.07 -6.52 -5.07
CA SER A 460 -19.60 -5.31 -5.75
C SER A 460 -19.61 -4.15 -4.77
N VAL A 461 -18.44 -3.62 -4.43
CA VAL A 461 -18.30 -2.50 -3.50
C VAL A 461 -17.64 -1.33 -4.23
N GLU A 462 -18.38 -0.25 -4.43
CA GLU A 462 -17.96 0.88 -5.25
C GLU A 462 -18.06 2.19 -4.47
N ASN A 463 -16.97 2.97 -4.43
CA ASN A 463 -16.92 4.25 -3.72
C ASN A 463 -17.33 4.12 -2.24
N LEU A 464 -16.70 3.18 -1.53
CA LEU A 464 -16.88 2.98 -0.09
C LEU A 464 -15.97 3.95 0.67
N THR A 465 -16.54 4.69 1.63
CA THR A 465 -15.78 5.46 2.62
C THR A 465 -15.97 4.81 4.00
N VAL A 466 -14.90 4.56 4.74
CA VAL A 466 -14.99 4.14 6.14
C VAL A 466 -14.13 5.04 7.00
N ASP A 467 -14.69 5.69 8.02
CA ASP A 467 -13.96 6.61 8.89
C ASP A 467 -14.01 6.17 10.35
N THR A 468 -12.91 6.38 11.09
CA THR A 468 -12.84 6.25 12.55
C THR A 468 -13.55 5.00 13.07
N THR A 469 -13.15 3.88 12.47
CA THR A 469 -13.74 2.57 12.76
C THR A 469 -12.63 1.61 13.18
N ARG A 470 -12.87 0.82 14.22
CA ARG A 470 -11.90 -0.14 14.74
C ARG A 470 -11.49 -1.16 13.68
N TRP A 471 -12.49 -1.82 13.11
CA TRP A 471 -12.36 -2.84 12.06
C TRP A 471 -13.06 -2.33 10.80
N PRO A 472 -12.42 -1.44 10.01
CA PRO A 472 -13.09 -0.76 8.91
C PRO A 472 -13.69 -1.72 7.88
N LEU A 473 -12.93 -2.73 7.48
CA LEU A 473 -13.34 -3.68 6.47
C LEU A 473 -12.88 -5.10 6.80
N VAL A 474 -13.84 -6.03 6.85
CA VAL A 474 -13.61 -7.47 6.88
C VAL A 474 -14.31 -8.07 5.66
N SER A 475 -13.57 -8.77 4.82
CA SER A 475 -14.05 -9.34 3.56
C SER A 475 -13.63 -10.79 3.41
N PHE A 476 -14.44 -11.69 3.95
CA PHE A 476 -14.24 -13.14 3.85
C PHE A 476 -15.26 -13.73 2.88
N GLY A 477 -14.76 -14.22 1.75
CA GLY A 477 -15.55 -14.85 0.71
C GLY A 477 -14.98 -14.57 -0.67
N ASN A 478 -15.37 -15.39 -1.65
CA ASN A 478 -14.76 -15.34 -2.99
C ASN A 478 -15.37 -14.24 -3.86
N GLU A 479 -14.66 -13.87 -4.92
CA GLU A 479 -15.17 -13.01 -6.01
C GLU A 479 -15.59 -11.61 -5.50
N ASN A 480 -15.10 -11.18 -4.34
CA ASN A 480 -15.45 -9.91 -3.72
C ASN A 480 -14.55 -8.80 -4.29
N HIS A 481 -15.16 -7.81 -4.95
CA HIS A 481 -14.43 -6.78 -5.67
C HIS A 481 -14.76 -5.38 -5.13
N PHE A 482 -13.70 -4.61 -4.90
CA PHE A 482 -13.75 -3.28 -4.32
C PHE A 482 -13.17 -2.26 -5.29
N TRP A 483 -13.89 -1.19 -5.59
CA TRP A 483 -13.44 -0.09 -6.43
C TRP A 483 -13.53 1.23 -5.67
N LYS A 484 -12.39 1.94 -5.59
CA LYS A 484 -12.27 3.25 -4.93
C LYS A 484 -12.73 3.19 -3.47
N THR A 485 -12.01 2.44 -2.64
CA THR A 485 -12.28 2.36 -1.19
C THR A 485 -11.36 3.29 -0.41
N ASN A 486 -11.94 4.21 0.37
CA ASN A 486 -11.21 5.11 1.25
C ASN A 486 -11.45 4.74 2.71
N ILE A 487 -10.39 4.45 3.45
CA ILE A 487 -10.45 4.19 4.89
C ILE A 487 -9.66 5.28 5.62
N SER A 488 -10.35 6.09 6.42
CA SER A 488 -9.74 7.15 7.22
C SER A 488 -9.64 6.77 8.70
N ALA A 489 -8.49 7.05 9.30
CA ALA A 489 -8.14 6.85 10.70
C ALA A 489 -8.58 5.47 11.25
N PRO A 490 -8.16 4.36 10.62
CA PRO A 490 -8.48 3.02 11.10
C PRO A 490 -7.95 2.80 12.53
N GLY A 491 -8.72 2.07 13.34
CA GLY A 491 -8.33 1.82 14.74
C GLY A 491 -8.46 3.04 15.66
N THR A 492 -9.26 4.05 15.30
CA THR A 492 -9.57 5.22 16.16
C THR A 492 -11.06 5.49 16.24
N SER A 493 -11.50 6.26 17.24
CA SER A 493 -12.81 6.92 17.26
C SER A 493 -12.70 8.43 17.00
N ASP A 494 -13.82 9.09 16.71
CA ASP A 494 -13.89 10.55 16.50
C ASP A 494 -13.49 11.37 17.75
N GLU A 495 -13.48 10.76 18.94
CA GLU A 495 -13.12 11.42 20.19
C GLU A 495 -11.60 11.72 20.28
N GLY A 496 -10.81 11.16 19.36
CA GLY A 496 -9.37 11.45 19.20
C GLY A 496 -8.45 10.88 20.30
N TYR A 497 -9.01 10.44 21.44
CA TYR A 497 -8.27 9.79 22.53
C TYR A 497 -8.44 8.27 22.56
N TYR A 498 -9.52 7.73 21.98
CA TYR A 498 -9.75 6.30 21.95
C TYR A 498 -9.17 5.65 20.69
N CYS A 499 -8.55 4.49 20.88
CA CYS A 499 -7.97 3.70 19.81
C CYS A 499 -8.01 2.21 20.13
N TYR A 500 -7.64 1.41 19.13
CA TYR A 500 -7.54 -0.03 19.21
C TYR A 500 -6.22 -0.50 18.61
N GLY A 501 -5.61 -1.55 19.15
CA GLY A 501 -4.31 -2.03 18.69
C GLY A 501 -3.34 -2.31 19.82
N ALA A 502 -2.11 -2.67 19.46
CA ALA A 502 -1.01 -2.99 20.37
C ALA A 502 -0.64 -1.81 21.28
N ASN A 503 -0.89 -0.58 20.83
CA ASN A 503 -0.57 0.64 21.57
C ASN A 503 -1.75 1.24 22.34
N CYS A 504 -2.89 0.54 22.38
CA CYS A 504 -4.13 1.02 22.96
C CYS A 504 -4.48 0.21 24.20
N VAL A 505 -4.41 0.84 25.37
CA VAL A 505 -4.64 0.17 26.65
C VAL A 505 -5.97 0.61 27.22
N ASN A 506 -6.89 -0.35 27.41
CA ASN A 506 -8.29 -0.08 27.79
C ASN A 506 -8.94 0.97 26.86
N GLY A 507 -8.63 0.88 25.57
CA GLY A 507 -9.10 1.82 24.56
C GLY A 507 -8.34 3.15 24.53
N VAL A 508 -7.38 3.42 25.42
CA VAL A 508 -6.66 4.70 25.47
C VAL A 508 -5.32 4.60 24.73
N GLY A 509 -5.14 5.46 23.72
CA GLY A 509 -3.87 5.59 23.02
C GLY A 509 -2.84 6.43 23.77
N VAL A 510 -1.57 6.33 23.38
CA VAL A 510 -0.54 7.24 23.88
C VAL A 510 -0.86 8.66 23.42
N ASN A 511 -0.86 9.63 24.35
CA ASN A 511 -1.17 11.01 24.02
C ASN A 511 -0.07 11.62 23.14
N ARG A 512 -0.44 12.02 21.92
CA ARG A 512 0.47 12.58 20.92
C ARG A 512 0.60 14.12 20.99
N GLN A 513 -0.15 14.79 21.86
CA GLN A 513 -0.30 16.25 21.92
C GLN A 513 0.61 16.92 22.96
N TRP A 514 1.89 16.53 23.02
CA TRP A 514 2.88 17.15 23.91
C TRP A 514 4.06 17.74 23.13
N SER A 515 4.63 18.84 23.63
CA SER A 515 5.58 19.66 22.89
C SER A 515 6.94 19.87 23.57
N GLY A 516 7.09 19.40 24.81
CA GLY A 516 8.32 19.56 25.61
C GLY A 516 9.33 18.43 25.43
N THR A 517 10.37 18.39 26.26
CA THR A 517 11.25 17.22 26.43
C THR A 517 10.94 16.55 27.77
N MET A 518 10.76 15.23 27.78
CA MET A 518 10.58 14.48 29.03
C MET A 518 11.94 14.09 29.60
N THR A 519 12.17 14.48 30.85
CA THR A 519 13.44 14.27 31.54
C THR A 519 13.23 13.45 32.80
N LEU A 520 14.08 12.45 32.99
CA LEU A 520 14.01 11.58 34.15
C LEU A 520 14.57 12.33 35.38
N GLN A 521 13.76 12.44 36.42
CA GLN A 521 14.12 13.12 37.68
C GLN A 521 14.71 12.16 38.70
N SER A 522 14.23 10.92 38.72
CA SER A 522 14.79 9.84 39.52
C SER A 522 14.44 8.48 38.94
N ALA A 523 15.30 7.50 39.18
CA ALA A 523 15.07 6.09 38.90
C ALA A 523 15.53 5.26 40.11
N THR A 524 14.66 4.46 40.70
CA THR A 524 14.98 3.65 41.88
C THR A 524 14.35 2.27 41.77
N GLY A 525 15.16 1.22 41.92
CA GLY A 525 14.71 -0.17 41.96
C GLY A 525 14.77 -0.76 43.37
N ASN A 526 13.85 -1.67 43.70
CA ASN A 526 13.82 -2.40 44.96
C ASN A 526 14.08 -3.92 44.82
N GLY A 527 14.50 -4.38 43.64
CA GLY A 527 14.70 -5.80 43.33
C GLY A 527 13.47 -6.53 42.78
N ALA A 528 12.30 -5.87 42.73
CA ALA A 528 11.08 -6.39 42.10
C ALA A 528 10.38 -5.37 41.19
N THR A 529 10.42 -4.09 41.57
CA THR A 529 9.83 -2.96 40.85
C THR A 529 10.81 -1.79 40.80
N ALA A 530 10.81 -1.08 39.67
CA ALA A 530 11.44 0.23 39.53
C ALA A 530 10.38 1.34 39.59
N THR A 531 10.74 2.46 40.21
CA THR A 531 9.97 3.71 40.26
C THR A 531 10.73 4.80 39.51
N TYR A 532 10.06 5.43 38.55
CA TYR A 532 10.58 6.50 37.72
C TYR A 532 9.75 7.76 37.95
N VAL A 533 10.41 8.89 38.24
CA VAL A 533 9.74 10.19 38.29
C VAL A 533 10.18 10.98 37.07
N VAL A 534 9.23 11.48 36.28
CA VAL A 534 9.48 12.15 35.00
C VAL A 534 8.90 13.56 35.06
N SER A 535 9.58 14.51 34.43
CA SER A 535 9.08 15.89 34.26
C SER A 535 9.17 16.34 32.80
N CYS A 536 8.31 17.28 32.39
CA CYS A 536 8.47 17.95 31.09
C CYS A 536 9.22 19.28 31.23
N ALA A 537 10.12 19.54 30.29
CA ALA A 537 10.78 20.83 30.12
C ALA A 537 10.28 21.50 28.82
N SER A 538 9.61 22.65 28.85
CA SER A 538 9.06 23.37 30.01
C SER A 538 7.85 22.64 30.63
N ALA A 539 7.51 22.90 31.89
CA ALA A 539 6.39 22.22 32.57
C ALA A 539 5.04 22.41 31.87
N GLY A 540 4.81 23.57 31.24
CA GLY A 540 3.60 23.85 30.45
C GLY A 540 3.52 23.05 29.14
N SER A 541 4.56 22.32 28.79
CA SER A 541 4.64 21.50 27.58
C SER A 541 4.27 20.03 27.80
N CYS A 542 3.93 19.64 29.04
CA CYS A 542 3.29 18.35 29.33
C CYS A 542 1.85 18.31 28.78
N PRO A 543 1.30 17.11 28.52
CA PRO A 543 -0.14 16.92 28.50
C PRO A 543 -0.79 17.57 29.74
N GLY A 544 -1.89 18.30 29.56
CA GLY A 544 -2.55 19.04 30.65
C GLY A 544 -1.80 20.28 31.15
N GLY A 545 -0.74 20.72 30.47
CA GLY A 545 0.04 21.91 30.82
C GLY A 545 0.80 21.74 32.14
N SER A 546 0.81 22.79 32.97
CA SER A 546 1.54 22.81 34.25
C SER A 546 1.10 21.74 35.26
N THR A 547 -0.03 21.06 35.01
CA THR A 547 -0.55 19.96 35.84
C THR A 547 0.19 18.64 35.61
N GLY A 548 1.03 18.52 34.57
CA GLY A 548 1.97 17.41 34.44
C GLY A 548 1.36 16.06 34.14
N GLN A 549 0.33 15.99 33.28
CA GLN A 549 -0.29 14.70 32.96
C GLN A 549 0.69 13.83 32.16
N SER A 550 0.78 12.56 32.53
CA SER A 550 1.54 11.55 31.81
C SER A 550 0.99 11.38 30.37
N PRO A 551 1.85 11.21 29.35
CA PRO A 551 1.41 10.88 28.00
C PRO A 551 0.94 9.42 27.87
N ILE A 552 1.28 8.58 28.84
CA ILE A 552 0.97 7.15 28.87
C ILE A 552 0.12 6.79 30.09
N VAL A 553 -0.59 5.66 30.02
CA VAL A 553 -1.32 5.05 31.14
C VAL A 553 -0.68 3.71 31.54
N ALA A 554 -1.14 3.13 32.65
CA ALA A 554 -0.70 1.79 33.05
C ALA A 554 -1.03 0.79 31.92
N GLY A 555 -0.04 -0.04 31.55
CA GLY A 555 -0.06 -1.00 30.46
C GLY A 555 0.67 -0.54 29.19
N HIS A 556 0.94 0.77 29.02
CA HIS A 556 1.73 1.27 27.89
C HIS A 556 3.22 0.98 28.08
N TRP A 557 3.95 0.98 26.96
CA TRP A 557 5.38 0.74 26.92
C TRP A 557 6.18 2.05 26.91
N PHE A 558 7.35 2.03 27.55
CA PHE A 558 8.27 3.16 27.59
C PHE A 558 9.72 2.69 27.69
N THR A 559 10.64 3.54 27.25
CA THR A 559 12.07 3.29 27.29
C THR A 559 12.78 4.30 28.19
N ILE A 560 13.68 3.77 29.03
CA ILE A 560 14.63 4.54 29.83
C ILE A 560 16.02 4.30 29.27
N ALA A 561 16.77 5.37 29.05
CA ALA A 561 18.17 5.34 28.66
C ALA A 561 18.96 6.42 29.42
N GLY A 562 20.26 6.19 29.63
CA GLY A 562 21.17 7.18 30.20
C GLY A 562 21.34 7.14 31.74
N VAL A 563 20.84 6.11 32.43
CA VAL A 563 21.15 5.86 33.86
C VAL A 563 22.53 5.19 33.97
N THR A 564 23.48 5.78 34.70
CA THR A 564 24.91 5.40 34.57
C THR A 564 25.44 4.41 35.61
N ASP A 565 24.98 4.49 36.86
CA ASP A 565 25.51 3.76 38.03
C ASP A 565 24.64 2.55 38.44
N THR A 566 23.37 2.53 38.05
CA THR A 566 22.46 1.37 38.19
C THR A 566 21.90 1.01 36.81
N THR A 567 22.75 0.44 35.95
CA THR A 567 22.44 0.25 34.52
C THR A 567 21.21 -0.63 34.24
N GLY A 568 20.84 -1.51 35.17
CA GLY A 568 19.61 -2.32 35.10
C GLY A 568 18.30 -1.52 35.19
N LEU A 569 18.37 -0.21 35.44
CA LEU A 569 17.24 0.73 35.34
C LEU A 569 17.07 1.32 33.93
N ASN A 570 17.98 1.04 32.99
CA ASN A 570 17.78 1.29 31.57
C ASN A 570 17.10 0.10 30.91
N GLY A 571 16.32 0.36 29.87
CA GLY A 571 15.67 -0.68 29.09
C GLY A 571 14.29 -0.29 28.62
N LEU A 572 13.62 -1.25 28.00
CA LEU A 572 12.20 -1.19 27.65
C LEU A 572 11.39 -1.77 28.81
N PHE A 573 10.36 -1.04 29.23
CA PHE A 573 9.49 -1.45 30.32
C PHE A 573 8.02 -1.22 29.97
N GLN A 574 7.15 -2.05 30.52
CA GLN A 574 5.71 -1.80 30.54
C GLN A 574 5.33 -1.11 31.85
N ALA A 575 4.54 -0.03 31.78
CA ALA A 575 4.09 0.70 32.96
C ALA A 575 3.10 -0.14 33.77
N ALA A 576 3.44 -0.50 35.00
CA ALA A 576 2.55 -1.18 35.93
C ALA A 576 1.57 -0.20 36.59
N SER A 577 2.01 1.01 36.90
CA SER A 577 1.14 2.10 37.37
C SER A 577 1.65 3.45 36.90
N VAL A 578 0.75 4.41 36.75
CA VAL A 578 1.04 5.79 36.38
C VAL A 578 0.26 6.72 37.31
N THR A 579 0.93 7.69 37.92
CA THR A 579 0.31 8.69 38.80
C THR A 579 0.76 10.08 38.39
N ASN A 580 -0.18 10.97 38.06
CA ASN A 580 0.12 12.38 37.81
C ASN A 580 0.36 13.08 39.16
N ASN A 581 1.52 13.72 39.32
CA ASN A 581 1.82 14.44 40.56
C ASN A 581 1.16 15.82 40.48
N SER A 582 0.60 16.33 41.58
CA SER A 582 -0.01 17.67 41.65
C SER A 582 0.58 18.45 42.82
N PRO A 583 0.90 19.76 42.69
CA PRO A 583 0.63 20.68 41.56
C PRO A 583 1.78 20.80 40.53
N SER A 584 2.65 19.79 40.41
CA SER A 584 3.87 19.87 39.60
C SER A 584 3.72 19.22 38.22
N GLY A 585 4.47 19.73 37.23
CA GLY A 585 4.57 19.18 35.87
C GLY A 585 5.28 17.82 35.78
N GLN A 586 4.98 16.91 36.71
CA GLN A 586 5.64 15.62 36.89
C GLN A 586 4.65 14.48 37.01
N PHE A 587 5.09 13.28 36.64
CA PHE A 587 4.34 12.05 36.86
C PHE A 587 5.29 10.94 37.32
N THR A 588 4.73 9.98 38.04
CA THR A 588 5.42 8.83 38.59
C THR A 588 4.96 7.57 37.87
N ILE A 589 5.90 6.75 37.42
CA ILE A 589 5.65 5.47 36.77
C ILE A 589 6.31 4.37 37.59
N THR A 590 5.62 3.25 37.77
CA THR A 590 6.26 2.02 38.26
C THR A 590 6.27 0.97 37.17
N ALA A 591 7.28 0.10 37.16
CA ALA A 591 7.38 -1.05 36.26
C ALA A 591 8.06 -2.23 36.97
N ALA A 592 7.79 -3.45 36.52
CA ALA A 592 8.53 -4.63 36.98
C ALA A 592 10.01 -4.50 36.60
N ASN A 593 10.91 -4.72 37.56
CA ASN A 593 12.35 -4.58 37.35
C ASN A 593 13.13 -5.25 38.50
N THR A 594 14.16 -6.03 38.18
CA THR A 594 14.96 -6.79 39.17
C THR A 594 16.16 -6.04 39.72
N ALA A 595 16.48 -4.84 39.21
CA ALA A 595 17.54 -3.99 39.73
C ALA A 595 17.17 -3.42 41.11
N SER A 596 18.18 -3.21 41.94
CA SER A 596 18.06 -2.60 43.26
C SER A 596 19.01 -1.41 43.40
N GLY A 597 18.58 -0.35 44.08
CA GLY A 597 19.35 0.88 44.26
C GLY A 597 18.77 2.08 43.51
N SER A 598 19.40 3.25 43.66
CA SER A 598 19.01 4.48 42.96
C SER A 598 20.03 4.81 41.87
N GLY A 599 19.53 5.20 40.70
CA GLY A 599 20.34 5.57 39.55
C GLY A 599 20.59 7.08 39.43
N THR A 600 21.76 7.46 38.94
CA THR A 600 22.12 8.81 38.50
C THR A 600 21.49 9.10 37.14
N VAL A 601 20.73 10.19 37.03
CA VAL A 601 19.83 10.50 35.87
C VAL A 601 20.16 11.79 35.12
N THR A 602 21.36 12.38 35.32
CA THR A 602 21.75 13.72 34.81
C THR A 602 21.55 13.91 33.30
N SER A 603 21.54 12.85 32.50
CA SER A 603 21.24 12.89 31.06
C SER A 603 20.29 11.76 30.64
N ALA A 604 19.54 11.21 31.59
CA ALA A 604 18.63 10.11 31.33
C ALA A 604 17.33 10.59 30.69
N THR A 605 16.87 9.86 29.68
CA THR A 605 15.69 10.17 28.90
C THR A 605 14.56 9.20 29.22
N PHE A 606 13.34 9.73 29.21
CA PHE A 606 12.11 8.95 29.17
C PHE A 606 11.46 9.14 27.81
N GLN A 607 11.12 8.05 27.13
CA GLN A 607 10.44 8.07 25.85
C GLN A 607 9.27 7.10 25.90
N PRO A 608 8.02 7.53 25.61
CA PRO A 608 6.96 6.60 25.26
C PRO A 608 7.39 5.77 24.06
N THR A 609 7.13 4.46 24.13
CA THR A 609 7.56 3.51 23.11
C THR A 609 6.35 2.97 22.36
N ILE A 610 6.37 3.11 21.04
CA ILE A 610 5.34 2.54 20.15
C ILE A 610 5.81 1.17 19.67
N LEU A 611 4.90 0.20 19.73
CA LEU A 611 5.05 -1.14 19.19
C LEU A 611 4.46 -1.21 17.77
N PRO A 612 4.94 -2.10 16.89
CA PRO A 612 4.26 -2.38 15.64
C PRO A 612 2.85 -2.91 15.89
N GLU A 613 1.94 -2.52 15.01
CA GLU A 613 0.57 -2.99 15.06
C GLU A 613 0.44 -4.40 14.49
N THR A 614 -0.65 -5.07 14.87
CA THR A 614 -0.97 -6.45 14.44
C THR A 614 -2.36 -6.58 13.84
N HIS A 615 -3.17 -5.51 13.91
CA HIS A 615 -4.51 -5.46 13.36
C HIS A 615 -4.50 -4.62 12.09
N ALA A 616 -5.01 -5.13 10.96
CA ALA A 616 -5.12 -4.36 9.72
C ALA A 616 -6.45 -3.62 9.55
N ALA A 617 -6.43 -2.51 8.79
CA ALA A 617 -7.59 -1.73 8.43
C ALA A 617 -8.55 -2.49 7.48
N ALA A 618 -8.00 -3.34 6.61
CA ALA A 618 -8.76 -4.25 5.78
C ALA A 618 -8.26 -5.70 5.95
N TRP A 619 -9.18 -6.62 6.15
CA TRP A 619 -8.91 -8.06 6.21
C TRP A 619 -9.58 -8.76 5.04
N LEU A 620 -8.79 -9.45 4.23
CA LEU A 620 -9.24 -10.10 3.01
C LEU A 620 -8.97 -11.60 3.06
N SER A 621 -9.93 -12.39 2.61
CA SER A 621 -9.82 -13.85 2.46
C SER A 621 -10.73 -14.32 1.32
N GLY A 622 -10.47 -15.51 0.78
CA GLY A 622 -11.23 -16.11 -0.31
C GLY A 622 -10.48 -16.09 -1.65
N THR A 623 -11.16 -16.56 -2.70
CA THR A 623 -10.63 -16.71 -4.06
C THR A 623 -11.08 -15.57 -4.96
N ASP A 624 -10.21 -15.03 -5.84
CA ASP A 624 -10.55 -13.97 -6.80
C ASP A 624 -11.07 -12.67 -6.14
N VAL A 625 -10.32 -12.18 -5.16
CA VAL A 625 -10.66 -10.95 -4.42
C VAL A 625 -9.85 -9.78 -4.99
N GLU A 626 -10.50 -8.66 -5.30
CA GLU A 626 -9.85 -7.52 -5.95
C GLU A 626 -10.06 -6.21 -5.18
N PHE A 627 -8.98 -5.45 -4.99
CA PHE A 627 -9.00 -4.14 -4.37
C PHE A 627 -8.40 -3.09 -5.32
N ASN A 628 -9.28 -2.28 -5.91
CA ASN A 628 -8.98 -1.44 -7.07
C ASN A 628 -9.10 0.05 -6.77
N GLY A 629 -7.98 0.64 -6.39
CA GLY A 629 -7.88 2.08 -6.16
C GLY A 629 -8.55 2.54 -4.88
N GLY A 630 -8.09 3.68 -4.39
CA GLY A 630 -8.52 4.26 -3.12
C GLY A 630 -7.34 4.55 -2.21
N SER A 631 -7.63 4.70 -0.92
CA SER A 631 -6.59 5.04 0.07
C SER A 631 -6.91 4.53 1.46
N ILE A 632 -5.87 4.25 2.24
CA ILE A 632 -5.98 3.90 3.67
C ILE A 632 -5.05 4.82 4.44
N LYS A 633 -5.61 5.69 5.28
CA LYS A 633 -4.86 6.79 5.93
C LYS A 633 -5.42 7.17 7.30
N ALA A 634 -4.64 7.45 8.34
CA ALA A 634 -3.25 7.05 8.51
C ALA A 634 -3.17 5.87 9.48
N LEU A 635 -2.24 4.98 9.15
CA LEU A 635 -2.01 3.69 9.79
C LEU A 635 -1.26 3.84 11.13
N TRP A 636 -1.84 4.63 12.05
CA TRP A 636 -1.26 4.87 13.38
C TRP A 636 -1.54 3.76 14.37
N ASN A 637 -2.73 3.16 14.29
CA ASN A 637 -3.22 2.15 15.21
C ASN A 637 -3.68 0.88 14.46
N SER A 638 -3.27 0.73 13.21
CA SER A 638 -3.51 -0.47 12.42
C SER A 638 -2.45 -0.63 11.33
N ASP A 639 -2.28 -1.85 10.85
CA ASP A 639 -1.69 -2.17 9.56
C ASP A 639 -2.67 -1.78 8.42
N GLY A 640 -2.19 -1.80 7.18
CA GLY A 640 -2.98 -1.50 5.99
C GLY A 640 -3.94 -2.61 5.62
N ILE A 641 -3.44 -3.64 4.95
CA ILE A 641 -4.23 -4.76 4.46
C ILE A 641 -3.61 -6.07 4.95
N ASN A 642 -4.41 -6.93 5.58
CA ASN A 642 -4.05 -8.31 5.89
C ASN A 642 -4.80 -9.27 4.96
N VAL A 643 -4.09 -10.22 4.36
CA VAL A 643 -4.65 -11.30 3.55
C VAL A 643 -4.41 -12.64 4.24
N THR A 644 -5.49 -13.35 4.56
CA THR A 644 -5.46 -14.65 5.24
C THR A 644 -6.20 -15.71 4.42
N GLY A 645 -5.57 -16.83 4.09
CA GLY A 645 -6.17 -17.93 3.31
C GLY A 645 -6.73 -17.53 1.93
N GLY A 646 -6.07 -16.60 1.22
CA GLY A 646 -6.57 -16.04 -0.04
C GLY A 646 -5.99 -16.68 -1.31
N GLN A 647 -6.76 -16.82 -2.38
CA GLN A 647 -6.29 -17.25 -3.70
C GLN A 647 -6.56 -16.19 -4.76
N ALA A 648 -5.59 -15.92 -5.63
CA ALA A 648 -5.74 -14.90 -6.68
C ALA A 648 -6.26 -13.55 -6.13
N VAL A 649 -5.67 -13.07 -5.04
CA VAL A 649 -6.01 -11.76 -4.45
C VAL A 649 -5.18 -10.69 -5.12
N THR A 650 -5.80 -9.60 -5.58
CA THR A 650 -5.09 -8.46 -6.18
C THR A 650 -5.40 -7.17 -5.43
N VAL A 651 -4.35 -6.44 -5.06
CA VAL A 651 -4.44 -5.09 -4.49
C VAL A 651 -3.70 -4.13 -5.43
N GLN A 652 -4.43 -3.20 -6.03
CA GLN A 652 -3.86 -2.32 -7.04
C GLN A 652 -4.30 -0.86 -6.93
N ASN A 653 -3.39 0.02 -7.36
CA ASN A 653 -3.60 1.48 -7.40
C ASN A 653 -3.97 2.10 -6.04
N MET A 654 -3.56 1.48 -4.94
CA MET A 654 -3.85 1.93 -3.59
C MET A 654 -2.79 2.89 -3.06
N TYR A 655 -3.24 3.89 -2.30
CA TYR A 655 -2.36 4.78 -1.54
C TYR A 655 -2.46 4.49 -0.04
N LEU A 656 -1.41 3.90 0.54
CA LEU A 656 -1.33 3.58 1.96
C LEU A 656 -0.33 4.52 2.63
N GLU A 657 -0.80 5.32 3.59
CA GLU A 657 -0.01 6.38 4.21
C GLU A 657 -0.04 6.35 5.73
N GLY A 658 1.06 6.80 6.32
CA GLY A 658 1.18 7.18 7.72
C GLY A 658 2.22 8.29 7.81
N TYR A 659 1.93 9.36 8.54
CA TYR A 659 2.93 10.39 8.81
C TYR A 659 3.08 10.60 10.32
N PRO A 660 4.30 10.81 10.83
CA PRO A 660 4.49 11.09 12.25
C PRO A 660 3.76 12.35 12.72
N ILE A 661 2.79 12.22 13.63
CA ILE A 661 2.16 13.36 14.28
C ILE A 661 2.99 13.74 15.50
N ASN A 662 3.50 14.98 15.57
CA ASN A 662 4.38 15.45 16.64
C ASN A 662 5.60 14.53 16.89
N GLY A 663 6.06 13.87 15.82
CA GLY A 663 7.15 12.89 15.81
C GLY A 663 6.78 11.51 16.36
N ALA A 664 5.52 11.26 16.73
CA ALA A 664 5.05 9.93 17.09
C ALA A 664 5.20 9.00 15.88
N PRO A 665 5.90 7.86 16.00
CA PRO A 665 6.12 6.94 14.88
C PRO A 665 4.82 6.28 14.40
N THR A 666 4.87 5.74 13.19
CA THR A 666 3.82 4.90 12.60
C THR A 666 4.43 3.55 12.24
N LEU A 667 4.04 2.48 12.91
CA LEU A 667 4.68 1.16 12.75
C LEU A 667 3.78 0.12 12.08
N GLY A 668 2.67 0.56 11.48
CA GLY A 668 1.77 -0.30 10.72
C GLY A 668 2.40 -0.72 9.39
N ALA A 669 2.38 -2.03 9.11
CA ALA A 669 2.76 -2.57 7.82
C ALA A 669 1.76 -2.15 6.74
N ASN A 670 2.23 -1.98 5.51
CA ASN A 670 1.35 -1.71 4.37
C ASN A 670 0.54 -2.97 4.02
N ILE A 671 1.24 -4.09 3.91
CA ILE A 671 0.68 -5.39 3.54
C ILE A 671 1.14 -6.44 4.54
N VAL A 672 0.20 -7.26 4.98
CA VAL A 672 0.44 -8.45 5.80
C VAL A 672 -0.17 -9.64 5.07
N VAL A 673 0.60 -10.70 4.92
CA VAL A 673 0.13 -11.97 4.36
C VAL A 673 0.26 -13.01 5.45
N ASN A 674 -0.88 -13.54 5.94
CA ASN A 674 -1.03 -14.29 7.19
C ASN A 674 -0.77 -13.46 8.45
N GLY A 675 0.47 -13.01 8.68
CA GLY A 675 0.83 -12.20 9.86
C GLY A 675 0.81 -12.96 11.18
N LEU A 676 0.66 -12.22 12.28
CA LEU A 676 0.63 -12.74 13.65
C LEU A 676 -0.69 -13.43 13.94
N GLN A 677 -0.67 -14.66 14.47
CA GLN A 677 -1.89 -15.34 14.85
C GLN A 677 -2.52 -14.71 16.09
N ASP A 678 -3.78 -14.32 15.96
CA ASP A 678 -4.50 -13.65 17.05
C ASP A 678 -5.09 -14.66 18.04
N THR A 679 -5.11 -14.28 19.32
CA THR A 679 -5.48 -15.16 20.42
C THR A 679 -6.29 -14.47 21.49
N THR A 680 -7.03 -15.26 22.26
CA THR A 680 -7.62 -14.86 23.54
C THR A 680 -7.55 -16.02 24.52
N THR A 681 -8.05 -15.81 25.73
CA THR A 681 -8.12 -16.86 26.75
C THR A 681 -9.55 -17.06 27.23
N LEU A 682 -9.87 -18.29 27.59
CA LEU A 682 -11.11 -18.59 28.30
C LEU A 682 -11.12 -17.89 29.66
N THR A 683 -12.23 -17.27 30.04
CA THR A 683 -12.41 -16.72 31.39
C THR A 683 -13.11 -17.69 32.33
N ALA A 684 -13.74 -18.73 31.78
CA ALA A 684 -14.41 -19.80 32.52
C ALA A 684 -14.14 -21.16 31.86
N THR A 685 -14.27 -22.23 32.64
CA THR A 685 -14.10 -23.61 32.13
C THR A 685 -15.14 -23.95 31.07
N LEU A 686 -14.70 -24.40 29.90
CA LEU A 686 -15.53 -25.00 28.86
C LEU A 686 -15.64 -26.51 29.11
N THR A 687 -16.83 -26.98 29.50
CA THR A 687 -17.08 -28.38 29.83
C THR A 687 -17.36 -29.23 28.59
N GLY A 688 -16.93 -30.49 28.60
CA GLY A 688 -17.15 -31.46 27.53
C GLY A 688 -18.62 -31.90 27.40
N THR A 689 -19.14 -31.94 26.16
CA THR A 689 -20.45 -32.47 25.66
C THR A 689 -21.60 -31.51 25.30
N SER A 690 -21.51 -30.17 25.37
CA SER A 690 -22.71 -29.31 25.25
C SER A 690 -23.12 -28.81 23.85
N CYS A 691 -22.45 -29.20 22.76
CA CYS A 691 -22.87 -28.79 21.40
C CYS A 691 -23.74 -29.91 20.81
N SER A 692 -24.93 -30.13 21.38
CA SER A 692 -25.84 -31.19 20.96
C SER A 692 -27.22 -30.64 20.60
N GLY A 693 -27.89 -31.26 19.62
CA GLY A 693 -29.26 -30.89 19.22
C GLY A 693 -29.39 -29.60 18.40
N GLY A 694 -28.33 -29.16 17.70
CA GLY A 694 -28.37 -27.98 16.83
C GLY A 694 -28.25 -26.64 17.56
N SER A 695 -27.87 -26.65 18.86
CA SER A 695 -27.59 -25.43 19.63
C SER A 695 -26.08 -25.27 19.87
N PRO A 696 -25.52 -24.06 19.68
CA PRO A 696 -24.11 -23.80 19.90
C PRO A 696 -23.74 -23.85 21.39
N CYS A 697 -22.55 -24.36 21.72
CA CYS A 697 -21.94 -24.14 23.04
C CYS A 697 -21.52 -22.66 23.16
N ILE A 698 -21.51 -22.12 24.38
CA ILE A 698 -21.03 -20.75 24.62
C ILE A 698 -19.86 -20.79 25.60
N ALA A 699 -18.72 -20.27 25.18
CA ALA A 699 -17.56 -20.03 26.02
C ALA A 699 -17.41 -18.53 26.32
N SER A 700 -17.02 -18.20 27.54
CA SER A 700 -16.64 -16.82 27.89
C SER A 700 -15.15 -16.65 27.66
N VAL A 701 -14.76 -15.59 26.95
CA VAL A 701 -13.37 -15.26 26.66
C VAL A 701 -12.97 -13.94 27.32
N ALA A 702 -11.68 -13.66 27.40
CA ALA A 702 -11.17 -12.42 28.01
C ALA A 702 -11.49 -11.20 27.15
N ASP A 703 -11.34 -11.37 25.84
CA ASP A 703 -11.57 -10.35 24.84
C ASP A 703 -12.02 -11.01 23.51
N THR A 704 -12.94 -10.37 22.80
CA THR A 704 -13.41 -10.72 21.44
C THR A 704 -13.00 -9.70 20.39
N SER A 705 -12.39 -8.62 20.86
CA SER A 705 -12.21 -7.43 20.08
C SER A 705 -11.03 -7.54 19.11
N TRP A 706 -10.14 -8.50 19.35
CA TRP A 706 -9.03 -8.92 18.48
C TRP A 706 -9.47 -9.68 17.22
N SER A 707 -10.63 -10.35 17.20
CA SER A 707 -10.98 -11.25 16.11
C SER A 707 -11.70 -10.51 14.98
N PRO A 708 -11.28 -10.62 13.71
CA PRO A 708 -12.02 -10.04 12.59
C PRO A 708 -13.36 -10.76 12.36
N VAL A 709 -13.45 -12.07 12.65
CA VAL A 709 -14.68 -12.85 12.51
C VAL A 709 -15.60 -12.61 13.69
N PHE A 710 -16.58 -11.76 13.45
CA PHE A 710 -17.55 -11.37 14.45
C PHE A 710 -18.93 -11.35 13.83
N ILE A 711 -19.92 -11.81 14.59
CA ILE A 711 -21.33 -11.71 14.25
C ILE A 711 -22.02 -10.89 15.32
N SER A 712 -22.88 -9.98 14.88
CA SER A 712 -23.57 -9.07 15.77
C SER A 712 -24.70 -9.77 16.55
N ASP A 713 -25.52 -10.58 15.89
CA ASP A 713 -26.58 -11.37 16.51
C ASP A 713 -26.21 -12.86 16.64
N PRO A 714 -26.16 -13.43 17.86
CA PRO A 714 -25.91 -14.86 18.05
C PRO A 714 -26.82 -15.82 17.28
N GLN A 715 -28.01 -15.39 16.86
CA GLN A 715 -28.90 -16.18 16.01
C GLN A 715 -28.29 -16.48 14.63
N ASP A 716 -27.42 -15.60 14.15
CA ASP A 716 -26.80 -15.71 12.83
C ASP A 716 -25.51 -16.55 12.85
N ILE A 717 -25.13 -17.16 13.99
CA ILE A 717 -23.90 -17.96 14.10
C ILE A 717 -23.79 -19.10 13.08
N GLY A 718 -24.94 -19.69 12.68
CA GLY A 718 -24.98 -20.72 11.65
C GLY A 718 -24.57 -20.24 10.25
N GLN A 719 -24.47 -18.92 10.03
CA GLN A 719 -23.99 -18.35 8.77
C GLN A 719 -22.48 -18.51 8.58
N ILE A 720 -21.70 -18.74 9.65
CA ILE A 720 -20.23 -18.83 9.62
C ILE A 720 -19.68 -20.20 10.05
N ASP A 721 -20.49 -21.26 9.91
CA ASP A 721 -20.22 -22.64 10.38
C ASP A 721 -18.96 -23.33 9.79
N TYR A 722 -18.11 -22.61 9.08
CA TYR A 722 -16.86 -23.11 8.48
C TYR A 722 -15.60 -22.42 9.04
N TYR A 723 -15.73 -21.44 9.94
CA TYR A 723 -14.56 -20.79 10.56
C TYR A 723 -13.98 -21.67 11.68
N THR A 724 -12.72 -22.08 11.52
CA THR A 724 -12.00 -22.99 12.42
C THR A 724 -11.17 -22.24 13.46
N MET A 725 -11.26 -22.68 14.71
CA MET A 725 -10.44 -22.18 15.82
C MET A 725 -9.81 -23.34 16.59
N ARG A 726 -8.76 -23.07 17.36
CA ARG A 726 -8.14 -24.05 18.25
C ARG A 726 -8.24 -23.65 19.71
N ILE A 727 -8.49 -24.62 20.58
CA ILE A 727 -8.43 -24.46 22.02
C ILE A 727 -7.24 -25.28 22.55
N ALA A 728 -6.40 -24.67 23.37
CA ALA A 728 -5.12 -25.23 23.82
C ALA A 728 -4.86 -24.93 25.31
N PRO A 729 -3.97 -25.68 25.99
CA PRO A 729 -3.63 -25.42 27.40
C PRO A 729 -2.85 -24.10 27.57
N GLN A 730 -2.83 -23.55 28.79
CA GLN A 730 -2.11 -22.28 29.10
C GLN A 730 -0.60 -22.35 28.87
N ASP A 731 -0.03 -23.54 29.01
CA ASP A 731 1.38 -23.84 28.78
C ASP A 731 1.60 -24.54 27.43
N PHE A 732 0.69 -24.30 26.46
CA PHE A 732 0.78 -24.88 25.13
C PHE A 732 2.15 -24.61 24.54
N ASP A 733 2.81 -25.70 24.12
CA ASP A 733 4.07 -25.68 23.43
C ASP A 733 4.07 -26.85 22.44
N PRO A 734 3.95 -26.57 21.15
CA PRO A 734 3.83 -27.58 20.11
C PRO A 734 5.10 -28.45 19.96
N THR A 735 6.23 -28.02 20.53
CA THR A 735 7.49 -28.77 20.51
C THR A 735 7.65 -29.71 21.72
N ILE A 736 6.79 -29.58 22.74
CA ILE A 736 6.92 -30.30 24.01
C ILE A 736 5.75 -31.28 24.20
N SER A 737 6.03 -32.58 24.15
CA SER A 737 5.04 -33.65 24.30
C SER A 737 4.85 -34.13 25.76
N THR A 738 5.01 -33.25 26.75
CA THR A 738 4.83 -33.59 28.18
C THR A 738 3.42 -33.22 28.66
N GLN A 739 2.95 -33.82 29.76
CA GLN A 739 1.68 -33.44 30.39
C GLN A 739 1.64 -31.92 30.69
N SER A 740 0.53 -31.27 30.37
CA SER A 740 0.28 -29.87 30.74
C SER A 740 0.05 -29.74 32.25
N ALA A 741 0.63 -28.69 32.85
CA ALA A 741 0.39 -28.35 34.27
C ALA A 741 -0.96 -27.66 34.50
N TYR A 742 -1.62 -27.20 33.43
CA TYR A 742 -2.81 -26.36 33.47
C TYR A 742 -4.04 -27.01 32.81
N ALA A 743 -3.91 -28.22 32.26
CA ALA A 743 -5.02 -28.96 31.66
C ALA A 743 -5.22 -30.33 32.33
N PRO A 744 -6.39 -30.98 32.14
CA PRO A 744 -6.67 -32.29 32.71
C PRO A 744 -5.65 -33.36 32.33
N THR A 745 -5.56 -34.42 33.15
CA THR A 745 -4.72 -35.58 32.88
C THR A 745 -5.00 -36.15 31.49
N GLY A 746 -3.96 -36.35 30.68
CA GLY A 746 -4.07 -36.85 29.31
C GLY A 746 -4.00 -35.77 28.23
N VAL A 747 -4.02 -34.47 28.60
CA VAL A 747 -3.71 -33.36 27.69
C VAL A 747 -2.23 -33.00 27.80
N MET A 748 -1.48 -33.22 26.72
CA MET A 748 -0.08 -32.82 26.62
C MET A 748 0.05 -31.35 26.19
N ARG A 749 1.19 -30.73 26.46
CA ARG A 749 1.49 -29.32 26.11
C ARG A 749 1.43 -29.07 24.60
N ASN A 750 1.64 -30.08 23.77
CA ASN A 750 1.53 -29.97 22.31
C ASN A 750 0.15 -30.33 21.73
N MET A 751 -0.86 -30.59 22.58
CA MET A 751 -2.20 -30.98 22.13
C MET A 751 -3.17 -29.79 22.10
N PHE A 752 -4.11 -29.82 21.15
CA PHE A 752 -5.17 -28.83 20.98
C PHE A 752 -6.46 -29.48 20.46
N GLU A 753 -7.60 -28.81 20.67
CA GLU A 753 -8.88 -29.17 20.07
C GLU A 753 -9.24 -28.15 18.98
N THR A 754 -9.50 -28.62 17.76
CA THR A 754 -10.08 -27.80 16.70
C THR A 754 -11.60 -27.72 16.91
N VAL A 755 -12.17 -26.54 16.78
CA VAL A 755 -13.60 -26.25 16.92
C VAL A 755 -14.08 -25.37 15.77
N LEU A 756 -15.38 -25.42 15.47
CA LEU A 756 -16.04 -24.50 14.53
C LEU A 756 -16.89 -23.51 15.31
N GLY A 757 -16.85 -22.24 14.93
CA GLY A 757 -17.62 -21.19 15.59
C GLY A 757 -17.14 -19.79 15.29
N GLY A 758 -17.66 -18.82 16.03
CA GLY A 758 -17.24 -17.43 15.92
C GLY A 758 -17.63 -16.58 17.12
N PHE A 759 -17.20 -15.33 17.08
CA PHE A 759 -17.36 -14.41 18.19
C PHE A 759 -18.58 -13.53 18.03
N THR A 760 -19.15 -13.17 19.17
CA THR A 760 -20.22 -12.18 19.26
C THR A 760 -19.92 -11.22 20.41
N SER A 761 -20.78 -10.23 20.58
CA SER A 761 -20.69 -9.26 21.66
C SER A 761 -20.63 -9.89 23.07
N GLY A 762 -20.22 -9.09 24.06
CA GLY A 762 -20.22 -9.52 25.46
C GLY A 762 -19.12 -10.53 25.80
N ASN A 763 -18.05 -10.56 25.01
CA ASN A 763 -16.91 -11.47 25.13
C ASN A 763 -17.30 -12.95 25.13
N LYS A 764 -18.15 -13.33 24.17
CA LYS A 764 -18.64 -14.69 24.00
C LYS A 764 -18.15 -15.32 22.71
N PHE A 765 -17.72 -16.57 22.83
CA PHE A 765 -17.35 -17.44 21.72
C PHE A 765 -18.42 -18.52 21.57
N TYR A 766 -19.12 -18.53 20.44
CA TYR A 766 -20.16 -19.49 20.13
C TYR A 766 -19.56 -20.60 19.28
N ILE A 767 -19.67 -21.83 19.77
CA ILE A 767 -19.05 -23.01 19.17
C ILE A 767 -20.17 -23.89 18.61
N THR A 768 -20.18 -24.13 17.31
CA THR A 768 -21.19 -24.98 16.65
C THR A 768 -20.73 -26.43 16.56
N SER A 769 -19.43 -26.68 16.47
CA SER A 769 -18.85 -28.03 16.50
C SER A 769 -17.59 -28.09 17.36
N ARG A 770 -17.49 -29.15 18.17
CA ARG A 770 -16.32 -29.46 19.02
C ARG A 770 -15.60 -30.71 18.51
N ASN A 771 -14.33 -30.84 18.86
CA ASN A 771 -13.45 -31.92 18.41
C ASN A 771 -13.50 -32.13 16.88
N TYR A 772 -13.47 -31.03 16.13
CA TYR A 772 -13.51 -31.04 14.67
C TYR A 772 -12.25 -31.70 14.09
N THR A 773 -12.29 -32.03 12.79
CA THR A 773 -11.18 -32.71 12.10
C THR A 773 -9.86 -31.94 12.28
N GLY A 774 -8.79 -32.66 12.65
CA GLY A 774 -7.49 -32.07 12.96
C GLY A 774 -7.19 -31.91 14.46
N SER A 775 -8.19 -32.11 15.33
CA SER A 775 -7.99 -32.13 16.79
C SER A 775 -6.98 -33.21 17.21
N THR A 776 -6.09 -32.86 18.12
CA THR A 776 -5.10 -33.78 18.72
C THR A 776 -5.38 -34.07 20.20
N ALA A 777 -6.14 -33.21 20.86
CA ALA A 777 -6.63 -33.44 22.21
C ALA A 777 -7.77 -34.49 22.23
N PRO A 778 -7.93 -35.26 23.32
CA PRO A 778 -9.03 -36.21 23.48
C PRO A 778 -10.41 -35.57 23.26
N GLU A 779 -11.34 -36.34 22.69
CA GLU A 779 -12.73 -35.91 22.56
C GLU A 779 -13.31 -35.54 23.95
N ASN A 780 -14.14 -34.50 24.00
CA ASN A 780 -14.75 -34.00 25.24
C ASN A 780 -13.77 -33.46 26.29
N THR A 781 -12.57 -33.04 25.88
CA THR A 781 -11.62 -32.33 26.76
C THR A 781 -12.29 -31.16 27.47
N GLN A 782 -12.09 -31.06 28.79
CA GLN A 782 -12.53 -29.91 29.57
C GLN A 782 -11.43 -28.86 29.55
N TRP A 783 -11.68 -27.71 28.93
CA TRP A 783 -10.72 -26.62 28.86
C TRP A 783 -10.92 -25.66 30.03
N PRO A 784 -9.98 -25.55 30.98
CA PRO A 784 -10.12 -24.67 32.13
C PRO A 784 -10.03 -23.19 31.73
N SER A 785 -10.42 -22.31 32.67
CA SER A 785 -10.13 -20.88 32.57
C SER A 785 -8.63 -20.66 32.32
N GLY A 786 -8.31 -19.67 31.50
CA GLY A 786 -6.98 -19.35 30.99
C GLY A 786 -6.54 -20.15 29.77
N SER A 787 -7.20 -21.25 29.40
CA SER A 787 -6.90 -21.95 28.13
C SER A 787 -6.96 -20.99 26.95
N TYR A 788 -6.01 -21.14 26.04
CA TYR A 788 -5.95 -20.31 24.83
C TYR A 788 -7.06 -20.69 23.87
N VAL A 789 -7.64 -19.68 23.24
CA VAL A 789 -8.49 -19.77 22.05
C VAL A 789 -7.76 -19.05 20.93
N LEU A 790 -7.46 -19.78 19.86
CA LEU A 790 -6.52 -19.43 18.82
C LEU A 790 -7.22 -19.45 17.47
N ASP A 791 -6.91 -18.49 16.61
CA ASP A 791 -7.28 -18.53 15.20
C ASP A 791 -6.57 -19.71 14.48
N ASP A 792 -7.30 -20.62 13.84
CA ASP A 792 -6.68 -21.73 13.10
C ASP A 792 -6.32 -21.29 11.68
N ARG A 793 -5.16 -20.62 11.54
CA ARG A 793 -4.63 -20.22 10.22
C ARG A 793 -3.95 -21.35 9.45
N THR A 794 -4.10 -22.60 9.86
CA THR A 794 -3.46 -23.75 9.17
C THR A 794 -4.33 -24.37 8.07
N ALA A 795 -5.57 -23.90 7.92
CA ALA A 795 -6.47 -24.37 6.87
C ALA A 795 -6.23 -23.60 5.57
N THR A 796 -5.40 -24.20 4.70
CA THR A 796 -5.57 -24.25 3.24
C THR A 796 -5.98 -22.95 2.55
N PHE A 797 -5.00 -22.16 2.12
CA PHE A 797 -4.69 -21.87 0.72
C PHE A 797 -3.31 -21.20 0.71
N ALA A 798 -2.44 -21.58 -0.23
CA ALA A 798 -1.21 -20.84 -0.48
C ALA A 798 -1.60 -19.39 -0.81
N ASN A 799 -1.43 -18.46 0.14
CA ASN A 799 -1.89 -17.07 -0.05
C ASN A 799 -1.28 -16.54 -1.34
N GLN A 800 -2.08 -16.27 -2.37
CA GLN A 800 -1.59 -15.70 -3.62
C GLN A 800 -2.02 -14.24 -3.67
N LEU A 801 -1.19 -13.35 -3.14
CA LEU A 801 -1.42 -11.92 -3.20
C LEU A 801 -0.53 -11.29 -4.27
N THR A 802 -1.14 -10.54 -5.19
CA THR A 802 -0.42 -9.65 -6.12
C THR A 802 -0.72 -8.20 -5.78
N THR A 803 0.33 -7.41 -5.65
CA THR A 803 0.26 -5.95 -5.48
C THR A 803 0.77 -5.27 -6.75
N ILE A 804 0.02 -4.27 -7.25
CA ILE A 804 0.30 -3.61 -8.52
C ILE A 804 0.13 -2.09 -8.41
N ASN A 805 1.14 -1.32 -8.83
CA ASN A 805 1.08 0.15 -8.95
C ASN A 805 0.63 0.88 -7.67
N ASN A 806 0.94 0.35 -6.48
CA ASN A 806 0.56 0.97 -5.21
C ASN A 806 1.58 2.03 -4.75
N HIS A 807 1.17 2.83 -3.77
CA HIS A 807 2.05 3.74 -3.03
C HIS A 807 2.08 3.36 -1.55
N PHE A 808 3.21 2.83 -1.11
CA PHE A 808 3.46 2.36 0.25
C PHE A 808 4.30 3.38 1.02
N ASN A 809 3.65 4.07 1.95
CA ASN A 809 4.25 5.09 2.80
C ASN A 809 3.66 5.07 4.23
N ALA A 810 3.42 3.88 4.78
CA ALA A 810 2.75 3.72 6.07
C ALA A 810 3.71 3.70 7.26
N LEU A 811 4.89 3.11 7.06
CA LEU A 811 5.85 2.85 8.12
C LEU A 811 6.85 4.00 8.25
N ASN A 812 6.83 4.68 9.39
CA ASN A 812 7.77 5.74 9.74
C ASN A 812 8.28 5.58 11.17
N GLY A 813 9.61 5.62 11.32
CA GLY A 813 10.24 5.70 12.64
C GLY A 813 9.91 7.01 13.38
N ALA A 814 10.45 7.14 14.60
CA ALA A 814 10.23 8.34 15.41
C ALA A 814 10.75 9.59 14.68
N GLY A 815 9.90 10.60 14.53
CA GLY A 815 10.25 11.85 13.84
C GLY A 815 11.14 12.78 14.68
N ASN A 816 11.34 12.47 15.96
CA ASN A 816 12.21 13.21 16.89
C ASN A 816 12.62 12.31 18.08
N ALA A 817 13.51 12.81 18.94
CA ALA A 817 14.02 12.09 20.10
C ALA A 817 13.02 11.99 21.29
N ARG A 818 11.74 12.36 21.11
CA ARG A 818 10.73 12.27 22.16
C ARG A 818 10.05 10.91 22.23
N TRP A 819 10.14 10.16 21.14
CA TRP A 819 9.50 8.88 20.97
C TRP A 819 10.56 7.80 20.79
N ASN A 820 10.23 6.59 21.22
CA ASN A 820 10.97 5.41 20.86
C ASN A 820 10.08 4.45 20.07
N THR A 821 10.71 3.56 19.31
CA THR A 821 10.06 2.47 18.57
C THR A 821 10.64 1.16 19.05
N TYR A 822 9.81 0.12 19.20
CA TYR A 822 10.30 -1.22 19.47
C TYR A 822 10.12 -2.11 18.25
N CYS A 823 11.21 -2.24 17.49
CA CYS A 823 11.26 -3.11 16.32
C CYS A 823 12.36 -4.16 16.53
N VAL A 824 11.99 -5.44 16.53
CA VAL A 824 12.93 -6.56 16.73
C VAL A 824 12.78 -7.60 15.62
N ASP A 825 13.92 -8.02 15.07
CA ASP A 825 13.99 -8.97 13.94
C ASP A 825 14.47 -10.36 14.35
N SER A 826 14.74 -10.57 15.64
CA SER A 826 15.08 -11.87 16.23
C SER A 826 14.46 -12.02 17.61
N GLU A 827 14.10 -13.24 17.96
CA GLU A 827 13.67 -13.57 19.32
C GLU A 827 14.91 -13.61 20.21
N ALA A 828 14.98 -12.74 21.21
CA ALA A 828 16.03 -12.84 22.21
C ALA A 828 15.72 -14.07 23.07
N VAL A 829 16.53 -15.13 22.93
CA VAL A 829 16.42 -16.34 23.76
C VAL A 829 16.91 -16.00 25.18
N GLY A 830 15.98 -15.74 26.11
CA GLY A 830 16.32 -15.39 27.50
C GLY A 830 15.11 -15.00 28.35
N SER A 831 15.31 -14.90 29.67
CA SER A 831 14.27 -14.70 30.71
C SER A 831 13.48 -13.38 30.65
N ASP A 832 13.70 -12.55 29.64
CA ASP A 832 12.92 -11.33 29.39
C ASP A 832 11.76 -11.68 28.46
N ALA A 833 10.65 -12.13 29.06
CA ALA A 833 9.44 -12.65 28.43
C ALA A 833 8.62 -11.64 27.58
N GLY A 834 9.28 -10.71 26.87
CA GLY A 834 8.65 -9.71 26.02
C GLY A 834 9.33 -9.46 24.66
N SER A 835 10.44 -10.12 24.33
CA SER A 835 11.12 -9.95 23.03
C SER A 835 10.82 -11.11 22.07
N THR A 836 9.65 -11.08 21.46
CA THR A 836 9.23 -12.07 20.45
C THR A 836 9.23 -11.42 19.07
N THR A 837 9.36 -12.23 18.01
CA THR A 837 9.33 -11.72 16.61
C THR A 837 7.99 -11.05 16.26
N ALA A 838 6.97 -11.16 17.13
CA ALA A 838 5.71 -10.41 17.13
C ALA A 838 5.91 -8.90 16.96
N HIS A 839 7.05 -8.36 17.41
CA HIS A 839 7.36 -6.93 17.35
C HIS A 839 8.32 -6.55 16.22
N SER A 840 8.35 -7.32 15.14
CA SER A 840 9.07 -6.94 13.92
C SER A 840 8.32 -5.87 13.12
N CYS A 841 9.08 -4.91 12.60
CA CYS A 841 8.58 -3.82 11.78
C CYS A 841 8.95 -4.08 10.31
N ALA A 842 8.01 -3.92 9.38
CA ALA A 842 8.25 -4.06 7.94
C ALA A 842 7.19 -3.30 7.15
N SER A 843 7.54 -2.79 5.96
CA SER A 843 6.54 -2.35 4.99
C SER A 843 5.64 -3.51 4.56
N ILE A 844 6.23 -4.69 4.38
CA ILE A 844 5.50 -5.90 4.00
C ILE A 844 5.92 -7.05 4.91
N LYS A 845 4.94 -7.72 5.51
CA LYS A 845 5.14 -8.95 6.28
C LYS A 845 4.54 -10.12 5.50
N VAL A 846 5.31 -11.16 5.23
CA VAL A 846 4.85 -12.33 4.47
C VAL A 846 5.06 -13.61 5.26
N GLY A 847 3.98 -14.37 5.41
CA GLY A 847 3.98 -15.64 6.15
C GLY A 847 3.53 -15.46 7.60
N THR A 848 3.48 -16.59 8.31
CA THR A 848 2.95 -16.64 9.68
C THR A 848 4.03 -16.16 10.65
N GLN A 849 3.77 -15.02 11.29
CA GLN A 849 4.70 -14.39 12.23
C GLN A 849 4.67 -15.14 13.57
N PRO A 850 5.81 -15.62 14.09
CA PRO A 850 5.87 -16.22 15.41
C PRO A 850 5.61 -15.18 16.51
N ASP A 851 4.97 -15.60 17.60
CA ASP A 851 4.66 -14.74 18.73
C ASP A 851 5.47 -15.10 20.00
N GLY A 852 6.41 -16.04 19.88
CA GLY A 852 7.20 -16.61 20.99
C GLY A 852 6.40 -17.46 21.99
N LYS A 853 5.10 -17.67 21.75
CA LYS A 853 4.20 -18.51 22.57
C LYS A 853 3.61 -19.68 21.77
N MET A 854 3.60 -19.58 20.44
CA MET A 854 2.93 -20.48 19.52
C MET A 854 3.77 -20.72 18.27
N GLU A 855 4.64 -21.73 18.30
CA GLU A 855 5.40 -22.16 17.12
C GLU A 855 4.77 -23.41 16.50
N PHE A 856 3.66 -23.30 15.75
CA PHE A 856 2.94 -24.47 15.21
C PHE A 856 3.90 -25.52 14.64
N ALA A 857 3.84 -26.74 15.20
CA ALA A 857 4.73 -27.80 14.81
C ALA A 857 4.47 -28.25 13.35
N PRO A 858 5.51 -28.70 12.62
CA PRO A 858 5.49 -29.09 11.19
C PRO A 858 4.55 -30.24 10.77
N ASN A 859 3.72 -30.78 11.66
CA ASN A 859 3.16 -32.13 11.53
C ASN A 859 1.63 -32.20 11.51
N SER A 860 0.93 -31.22 10.93
CA SER A 860 -0.42 -31.48 10.43
C SER A 860 -0.29 -32.33 9.16
N GLY A 861 -0.39 -33.65 9.30
CA GLY A 861 -0.13 -34.70 8.30
C GLY A 861 -1.01 -34.71 7.03
N ASN A 862 -1.19 -33.55 6.39
CA ASN A 862 -1.73 -33.38 5.04
C ASN A 862 -0.75 -32.56 4.18
N VAL A 863 0.55 -32.86 4.29
CA VAL A 863 1.56 -32.28 3.41
C VAL A 863 1.52 -33.05 2.09
N ASN A 864 0.55 -32.72 1.24
CA ASN A 864 0.66 -33.11 -0.16
C ASN A 864 1.86 -32.34 -0.72
N THR A 865 2.93 -33.07 -1.01
CA THR A 865 4.25 -32.59 -1.47
C THR A 865 4.22 -32.01 -2.89
N ALA A 866 3.05 -31.55 -3.33
CA ALA A 866 2.82 -30.81 -4.55
C ALA A 866 2.01 -29.54 -4.19
N TRP A 867 2.72 -28.45 -3.86
CA TRP A 867 2.21 -27.07 -3.93
C TRP A 867 1.16 -26.59 -2.89
N GLY A 868 1.02 -27.25 -1.73
CA GLY A 868 -0.13 -27.01 -0.82
C GLY A 868 -0.12 -25.78 0.09
N ASN A 869 1.01 -25.39 0.69
CA ASN A 869 1.00 -24.52 1.90
C ASN A 869 1.95 -23.31 1.87
N ALA A 870 2.37 -22.84 0.70
CA ALA A 870 3.34 -21.74 0.58
C ALA A 870 2.66 -20.36 0.60
N ALA A 871 3.14 -19.39 1.39
CA ALA A 871 2.71 -18.01 1.22
C ALA A 871 3.35 -17.43 -0.05
N MET A 872 2.55 -16.89 -0.97
CA MET A 872 2.98 -16.29 -2.23
C MET A 872 2.64 -14.80 -2.29
N TYR A 873 3.64 -13.99 -2.54
CA TYR A 873 3.49 -12.54 -2.64
C TYR A 873 4.17 -12.03 -3.91
N ALA A 874 3.43 -11.33 -4.76
CA ALA A 874 3.96 -10.66 -5.94
C ALA A 874 3.84 -9.15 -5.80
N THR A 875 4.90 -8.42 -6.12
CA THR A 875 4.92 -6.95 -6.19
C THR A 875 5.35 -6.46 -7.57
N ILE A 876 4.51 -5.63 -8.17
CA ILE A 876 4.62 -5.21 -9.56
C ILE A 876 4.48 -3.68 -9.62
N ASN A 877 5.61 -3.00 -9.83
CA ASN A 877 5.65 -1.54 -9.99
C ASN A 877 5.06 -0.76 -8.78
N ASP A 878 5.10 -1.33 -7.58
CA ASP A 878 4.76 -0.63 -6.36
C ASP A 878 5.86 0.36 -5.96
N SER A 879 5.46 1.52 -5.45
CA SER A 879 6.37 2.55 -4.96
C SER A 879 6.47 2.51 -3.44
N PHE A 880 7.70 2.43 -2.93
CA PHE A 880 8.02 2.38 -1.50
C PHE A 880 8.67 3.71 -1.08
N PHE A 881 8.10 4.39 -0.10
CA PHE A 881 8.52 5.73 0.37
C PHE A 881 8.87 5.65 1.85
N THR A 882 9.94 6.36 2.29
CA THR A 882 10.55 6.47 3.66
C THR A 882 11.73 5.52 3.98
N PRO A 883 12.67 5.87 4.90
CA PRO A 883 14.04 5.32 4.94
C PRO A 883 14.17 4.09 5.86
N LYS A 884 15.25 3.28 5.93
CA LYS A 884 16.41 2.83 5.12
C LYS A 884 17.22 1.83 5.99
N THR A 885 17.00 1.81 7.31
CA THR A 885 17.59 0.83 8.23
C THR A 885 16.68 -0.38 8.37
N GLU A 886 17.28 -1.57 8.31
CA GLU A 886 16.58 -2.86 8.44
C GLU A 886 15.71 -2.93 9.70
N THR A 887 16.23 -2.48 10.85
CA THR A 887 15.53 -2.56 12.14
C THR A 887 14.17 -1.87 12.10
N LEU A 888 14.03 -0.74 11.39
CA LEU A 888 12.74 -0.07 11.24
C LEU A 888 11.86 -0.74 10.17
N GLY A 889 12.46 -1.45 9.20
CA GLY A 889 11.74 -2.21 8.19
C GLY A 889 11.06 -1.38 7.10
N GLY A 890 11.33 -0.07 7.02
CA GLY A 890 10.82 0.79 5.96
C GLY A 890 11.42 0.42 4.60
N ASN A 891 10.55 0.05 3.65
CA ASN A 891 10.86 -0.54 2.34
C ASN A 891 11.40 -1.98 2.40
N TRP A 892 11.19 -2.70 3.50
CA TRP A 892 11.58 -4.10 3.63
C TRP A 892 10.40 -5.03 3.48
N ILE A 893 10.64 -6.16 2.82
CA ILE A 893 9.79 -7.35 2.89
C ILE A 893 10.40 -8.29 3.93
N LYS A 894 9.69 -8.58 5.02
CA LYS A 894 10.12 -9.54 6.04
C LYS A 894 9.31 -10.82 5.92
N ALA A 895 10.01 -11.94 5.85
CA ALA A 895 9.45 -13.25 5.55
C ALA A 895 9.53 -14.16 6.79
N TYR A 896 8.41 -14.77 7.17
CA TYR A 896 8.22 -15.55 8.40
C TYR A 896 7.63 -16.93 8.12
N THR A 897 8.31 -17.99 8.55
CA THR A 897 7.83 -19.38 8.44
C THR A 897 7.67 -20.01 9.81
N THR A 898 6.93 -21.12 9.89
CA THR A 898 6.70 -21.87 11.12
C THR A 898 7.88 -22.78 11.51
N GLY A 899 8.99 -22.76 10.76
CA GLY A 899 10.14 -23.64 10.97
C GLY A 899 10.01 -25.07 10.39
N SER A 900 8.89 -25.40 9.74
CA SER A 900 8.67 -26.66 9.01
C SER A 900 9.57 -26.81 7.77
N GLN A 901 10.00 -28.04 7.45
CA GLN A 901 10.82 -28.33 6.25
C GLN A 901 10.10 -28.08 4.92
N THR A 902 8.79 -27.90 4.95
CA THR A 902 7.94 -27.84 3.75
C THR A 902 7.32 -26.46 3.51
N ASP A 903 7.53 -25.53 4.44
CA ASP A 903 7.00 -24.18 4.34
C ASP A 903 8.00 -23.30 3.57
N TYR A 904 7.59 -22.83 2.39
CA TYR A 904 8.34 -21.87 1.59
C TYR A 904 7.52 -20.59 1.41
N ILE A 905 8.21 -19.46 1.43
CA ILE A 905 7.62 -18.17 1.04
C ILE A 905 8.09 -17.84 -0.37
N TYR A 906 7.16 -17.65 -1.29
CA TYR A 906 7.46 -17.25 -2.67
C TYR A 906 7.24 -15.75 -2.80
N ILE A 907 8.26 -15.03 -3.25
CA ILE A 907 8.20 -13.60 -3.50
C ILE A 907 8.54 -13.34 -4.97
N GLU A 908 7.61 -12.75 -5.71
CA GLU A 908 7.84 -12.35 -7.10
C GLU A 908 7.94 -10.84 -7.19
N THR A 909 8.96 -10.33 -7.89
CA THR A 909 9.17 -8.88 -8.00
C THR A 909 9.61 -8.48 -9.41
N ASN A 910 9.34 -7.23 -9.81
CA ASN A 910 9.93 -6.66 -11.03
C ASN A 910 11.33 -6.07 -10.81
N ALA A 911 11.81 -5.95 -9.56
CA ALA A 911 13.12 -5.39 -9.24
C ALA A 911 14.22 -6.45 -9.42
N ALA A 912 15.14 -6.24 -10.38
CA ALA A 912 16.21 -7.21 -10.68
C ALA A 912 17.05 -7.49 -9.42
N PRO A 913 17.23 -8.73 -8.94
CA PRO A 913 18.16 -9.00 -7.85
C PRO A 913 19.51 -8.39 -8.20
N GLN A 914 20.07 -7.58 -7.30
CA GLN A 914 21.42 -7.08 -7.52
C GLN A 914 22.37 -8.25 -7.37
N THR A 915 23.31 -8.38 -8.31
CA THR A 915 24.54 -9.16 -8.07
C THR A 915 25.25 -8.49 -6.89
N GLN A 916 25.06 -9.01 -5.68
CA GLN A 916 25.71 -8.45 -4.49
C GLN A 916 27.23 -8.61 -4.65
N SER A 917 28.04 -7.64 -4.26
CA SER A 917 29.50 -7.74 -4.43
C SER A 917 30.13 -8.45 -3.23
N GLY A 918 30.15 -9.78 -3.27
CA GLY A 918 30.81 -10.65 -2.30
C GLY A 918 29.85 -11.22 -1.26
N GLU A 919 30.29 -12.26 -0.54
CA GLU A 919 29.66 -12.68 0.71
C GLU A 919 29.82 -11.54 1.72
N THR A 920 28.85 -10.63 1.75
CA THR A 920 28.75 -9.61 2.78
C THR A 920 28.10 -10.23 4.02
N THR A 921 28.23 -9.55 5.16
CA THR A 921 27.51 -9.89 6.40
C THR A 921 26.00 -10.05 6.18
N GLU A 922 25.45 -9.43 5.13
CA GLU A 922 24.02 -9.42 4.77
C GLU A 922 23.51 -10.82 4.34
N VAL A 923 24.33 -11.63 3.65
CA VAL A 923 23.95 -13.00 3.30
C VAL A 923 23.91 -13.89 4.56
N GLN A 924 24.86 -13.71 5.49
CA GLN A 924 24.90 -14.46 6.77
C GLN A 924 23.73 -14.10 7.70
N THR A 925 23.20 -12.88 7.60
CA THR A 925 22.03 -12.44 8.38
C THR A 925 20.71 -12.77 7.68
N GLY A 926 20.71 -13.45 6.53
CA GLY A 926 19.48 -13.87 5.85
C GLY A 926 18.81 -12.79 4.98
N GLN A 927 19.54 -11.76 4.53
CA GLN A 927 19.00 -10.69 3.67
C GLN A 927 19.42 -10.82 2.20
N ILE A 928 18.52 -10.42 1.30
CA ILE A 928 18.79 -10.25 -0.13
C ILE A 928 18.36 -8.86 -0.61
N GLN A 929 19.29 -8.14 -1.26
CA GLN A 929 19.01 -6.87 -1.92
C GLN A 929 18.41 -7.08 -3.31
N LEU A 930 17.16 -6.65 -3.52
CA LEU A 930 16.52 -6.64 -4.85
C LEU A 930 16.61 -5.25 -5.47
N GLY A 931 17.39 -5.13 -6.54
CA GLY A 931 17.56 -3.89 -7.28
C GLY A 931 18.09 -2.75 -6.40
N SER A 932 17.71 -1.53 -6.75
CA SER A 932 18.04 -0.32 -5.99
C SER A 932 17.05 0.00 -4.85
N SER A 933 16.06 -0.85 -4.54
CA SER A 933 14.85 -0.35 -3.85
C SER A 933 14.14 -1.23 -2.82
N ILE A 934 14.14 -2.58 -2.90
CA ILE A 934 13.29 -3.40 -2.01
C ILE A 934 14.04 -4.64 -1.45
N PRO A 935 14.72 -4.52 -0.30
CA PRO A 935 15.33 -5.67 0.36
C PRO A 935 14.31 -6.68 0.91
N VAL A 936 14.64 -7.97 0.84
CA VAL A 936 13.91 -9.07 1.50
C VAL A 936 14.77 -9.62 2.64
N GLN A 937 14.17 -9.82 3.80
CA GLN A 937 14.80 -10.41 4.98
C GLN A 937 14.08 -11.69 5.39
N ALA A 938 14.81 -12.80 5.45
CA ALA A 938 14.32 -14.03 6.05
C ALA A 938 14.47 -13.94 7.58
N ILE A 939 13.36 -13.88 8.30
CA ILE A 939 13.38 -13.72 9.76
C ILE A 939 13.68 -15.05 10.43
N GLN A 940 14.51 -14.98 11.47
CA GLN A 940 14.92 -16.10 12.30
C GLN A 940 13.92 -16.33 13.42
N ASN A 941 13.44 -17.57 13.58
CA ASN A 941 12.55 -17.96 14.68
C ASN A 941 13.33 -18.17 16.00
N ALA A 942 12.60 -18.47 17.09
CA ALA A 942 13.15 -18.76 18.42
C ALA A 942 14.23 -19.85 18.44
N THR A 943 14.12 -20.82 17.53
CA THR A 943 15.05 -21.96 17.44
C THR A 943 16.36 -21.62 16.73
N GLY A 944 16.52 -20.38 16.27
CA GLY A 944 17.70 -19.93 15.54
C GLY A 944 17.68 -20.33 14.06
N VAL A 945 16.53 -20.71 13.52
CA VAL A 945 16.37 -21.14 12.12
C VAL A 945 15.72 -20.01 11.31
N ALA A 946 16.37 -19.58 10.23
CA ALA A 946 15.82 -18.58 9.33
C ALA A 946 14.67 -19.13 8.47
N SER A 947 13.78 -18.26 8.02
CA SER A 947 12.70 -18.65 7.14
C SER A 947 13.17 -19.12 5.76
N ASN A 948 12.54 -20.17 5.22
CA ASN A 948 12.78 -20.62 3.85
C ASN A 948 12.07 -19.69 2.86
N VAL A 949 12.83 -19.04 1.97
CA VAL A 949 12.31 -17.99 1.08
C VAL A 949 12.82 -18.21 -0.34
N TYR A 950 11.91 -18.21 -1.30
CA TYR A 950 12.19 -18.22 -2.73
C TYR A 950 11.79 -16.87 -3.33
N VAL A 951 12.74 -16.17 -3.95
CA VAL A 951 12.50 -14.90 -4.63
C VAL A 951 12.70 -15.08 -6.13
N ARG A 952 11.77 -14.61 -6.96
CA ARG A 952 11.89 -14.61 -8.42
C ARG A 952 11.71 -13.21 -8.97
N ASN A 953 12.55 -12.87 -9.95
CA ASN A 953 12.35 -11.69 -10.76
C ASN A 953 11.53 -11.98 -12.01
N LEU A 954 10.43 -11.27 -12.20
CA LEU A 954 9.51 -11.46 -13.33
C LEU A 954 10.04 -10.87 -14.65
N THR A 955 10.97 -9.92 -14.61
CA THR A 955 11.55 -9.24 -15.79
C THR A 955 12.76 -9.98 -16.36
N SER A 956 13.70 -10.42 -15.52
CA SER A 956 14.92 -11.14 -15.91
C SER A 956 14.80 -12.66 -15.82
N GLY A 957 13.79 -13.20 -15.11
CA GLY A 957 13.62 -14.63 -14.86
C GLY A 957 14.59 -15.22 -13.84
N THR A 958 15.51 -14.42 -13.28
CA THR A 958 16.47 -14.84 -12.25
C THR A 958 15.75 -15.15 -10.94
N SER A 959 16.20 -16.18 -10.22
CA SER A 959 15.65 -16.52 -8.91
C SER A 959 16.70 -16.72 -7.85
N SER A 960 16.34 -16.50 -6.58
CA SER A 960 17.19 -16.68 -5.42
C SER A 960 16.47 -17.47 -4.33
N LEU A 961 17.18 -18.36 -3.62
CA LEU A 961 16.58 -19.19 -2.57
C LEU A 961 17.38 -19.15 -1.27
N ASN A 962 16.71 -18.93 -0.15
CA ASN A 962 17.19 -19.21 1.21
C ASN A 962 16.62 -20.54 1.72
N ASN A 963 17.48 -21.43 2.21
CA ASN A 963 17.08 -22.68 2.84
C ASN A 963 17.93 -22.94 4.11
N SER A 964 17.37 -22.57 5.24
CA SER A 964 18.06 -22.59 6.54
C SER A 964 18.37 -24.00 7.05
N GLN A 965 17.62 -25.01 6.61
CA GLN A 965 17.79 -26.39 7.06
C GLN A 965 18.94 -27.11 6.37
N LEU A 966 19.28 -26.69 5.15
CA LEU A 966 20.50 -27.13 4.46
C LEU A 966 21.73 -26.31 4.87
N GLY A 967 21.57 -25.33 5.77
CA GLY A 967 22.61 -24.35 6.11
C GLY A 967 22.95 -23.41 4.94
N ILE A 968 22.05 -23.28 3.96
CA ILE A 968 22.29 -22.53 2.73
C ILE A 968 21.66 -21.14 2.87
N SER A 969 22.50 -20.11 2.87
CA SER A 969 22.06 -18.71 2.86
C SER A 969 22.13 -18.15 1.44
N TRP A 970 20.97 -17.95 0.80
CA TRP A 970 20.75 -17.29 -0.51
C TRP A 970 21.65 -17.71 -1.70
N PHE A 971 21.14 -18.54 -2.62
CA PHE A 971 21.80 -18.88 -3.91
C PHE A 971 20.98 -18.46 -5.14
N GLU A 972 21.64 -18.13 -6.26
CA GLU A 972 20.99 -17.73 -7.52
C GLU A 972 20.75 -18.93 -8.45
N ASN A 973 19.49 -19.28 -8.70
CA ASN A 973 19.12 -20.37 -9.59
C ASN A 973 18.59 -19.84 -10.94
N ASN A 974 19.23 -20.27 -12.04
CA ASN A 974 18.77 -20.07 -13.42
C ASN A 974 18.17 -21.35 -14.05
N ILE A 975 18.10 -22.45 -13.29
CA ILE A 975 17.53 -23.72 -13.76
C ILE A 975 16.01 -23.66 -13.55
N THR A 976 15.26 -23.78 -14.64
CA THR A 976 13.80 -23.60 -14.72
C THR A 976 12.97 -24.69 -14.04
N ASN A 977 13.50 -25.40 -13.03
CA ASN A 977 12.78 -26.46 -12.33
C ASN A 977 12.87 -26.32 -10.79
N PRO A 978 11.73 -26.07 -10.11
CA PRO A 978 11.64 -25.99 -8.65
C PRO A 978 11.66 -27.37 -7.95
N SER A 979 11.75 -28.49 -8.67
CA SER A 979 11.96 -29.80 -8.02
C SER A 979 13.38 -29.88 -7.47
N PHE A 980 13.44 -29.54 -6.18
CA PHE A 980 14.57 -29.59 -5.26
C PHE A 980 15.53 -30.74 -5.54
N ASN A 981 16.72 -30.38 -5.99
CA ASN A 981 17.95 -30.97 -5.50
C ASN A 981 19.08 -29.97 -5.76
N ASP A 982 19.68 -29.51 -4.68
CA ASP A 982 20.92 -28.76 -4.73
C ASP A 982 22.00 -29.63 -5.39
N ALA A 983 22.62 -29.12 -6.46
CA ALA A 983 23.75 -29.82 -7.10
C ALA A 983 24.92 -30.04 -6.14
N ASN A 984 24.98 -29.31 -5.02
CA ASN A 984 26.00 -29.46 -3.98
C ASN A 984 25.65 -30.48 -2.89
N LEU A 985 24.38 -30.81 -2.64
CA LEU A 985 23.96 -31.62 -1.48
C LEU A 985 22.94 -32.74 -1.80
N GLY A 986 22.46 -32.86 -3.04
CA GLY A 986 21.37 -33.78 -3.40
C GLY A 986 21.44 -34.43 -4.78
N SER A 987 20.39 -35.16 -5.14
CA SER A 987 20.32 -35.96 -6.38
C SER A 987 20.27 -35.07 -7.63
N ASN A 988 21.08 -35.28 -8.66
CA ASN A 988 21.07 -34.50 -9.91
C ASN A 988 19.65 -34.09 -10.40
N PRO A 989 19.40 -32.80 -10.74
CA PRO A 989 18.07 -32.29 -11.13
C PRO A 989 17.50 -32.85 -12.45
N GLY A 990 18.00 -33.99 -12.93
CA GLY A 990 17.37 -34.80 -13.98
C GLY A 990 17.62 -34.32 -15.41
N TYR A 991 18.59 -33.43 -15.64
CA TYR A 991 18.94 -32.97 -16.98
C TYR A 991 20.04 -33.84 -17.60
N SER A 992 19.84 -34.30 -18.82
CA SER A 992 20.80 -35.08 -19.62
C SER A 992 21.96 -34.25 -20.20
N GLY A 993 22.35 -33.14 -19.56
CA GLY A 993 23.40 -32.22 -19.99
C GLY A 993 23.85 -31.27 -18.86
N TYR A 994 24.95 -30.52 -19.07
CA TYR A 994 25.56 -29.63 -18.06
C TYR A 994 24.55 -28.68 -17.41
N ALA A 995 24.55 -28.60 -16.08
CA ALA A 995 23.73 -27.65 -15.32
C ALA A 995 24.50 -26.33 -15.13
N PHE A 996 23.84 -25.22 -15.40
CA PHE A 996 24.36 -23.86 -15.28
C PHE A 996 23.67 -23.18 -14.09
N GLY A 997 24.43 -22.74 -13.09
CA GLY A 997 23.86 -22.07 -11.91
C GLY A 997 24.89 -21.29 -11.11
N ASN A 998 24.47 -20.22 -10.46
CA ASN A 998 25.34 -19.44 -9.60
C ASN A 998 25.24 -20.00 -8.18
N GLN A 999 26.35 -20.44 -7.58
CA GLN A 999 26.30 -20.92 -6.18
C GLN A 999 26.01 -19.75 -5.22
N TYR A 1000 26.58 -18.59 -5.57
CA TYR A 1000 26.43 -17.32 -4.87
C TYR A 1000 26.13 -16.25 -5.91
N THR A 1001 25.52 -15.13 -5.51
CA THR A 1001 25.23 -13.98 -6.40
C THR A 1001 26.46 -13.38 -7.11
N THR A 1002 27.67 -13.77 -6.67
CA THR A 1002 28.95 -13.41 -7.30
C THR A 1002 29.67 -14.53 -8.03
N SER A 1003 29.24 -15.78 -7.90
CA SER A 1003 29.96 -16.93 -8.43
C SER A 1003 29.22 -17.57 -9.59
N GLN A 1004 29.86 -17.58 -10.75
CA GLN A 1004 29.36 -18.32 -11.91
C GLN A 1004 30.05 -19.69 -11.93
N CYS A 1005 29.34 -20.73 -11.48
CA CYS A 1005 29.87 -22.08 -11.43
C CYS A 1005 29.17 -23.01 -12.43
N TRP A 1006 29.95 -23.79 -13.17
CA TRP A 1006 29.47 -24.87 -14.04
C TRP A 1006 29.64 -26.20 -13.34
N TYR A 1007 28.62 -27.05 -13.39
CA TYR A 1007 28.65 -28.36 -12.76
C TYR A 1007 28.56 -29.46 -13.82
N ASP A 1008 29.23 -30.59 -13.57
CA ASP A 1008 28.97 -31.82 -14.33
C ASP A 1008 27.74 -32.55 -13.81
N THR A 1009 27.00 -33.22 -14.69
CA THR A 1009 25.64 -33.72 -14.41
C THR A 1009 25.41 -35.15 -14.89
N ALA A 1010 26.47 -35.95 -15.01
CA ALA A 1010 26.34 -37.32 -15.49
C ALA A 1010 25.96 -38.34 -14.39
N GLU A 1011 26.03 -37.94 -13.12
CA GLU A 1011 25.87 -38.83 -11.95
C GLU A 1011 24.68 -38.39 -11.09
N SER A 1012 24.40 -39.12 -10.00
CA SER A 1012 23.40 -38.70 -9.02
C SER A 1012 23.81 -37.44 -8.24
N HIS A 1013 25.03 -36.94 -8.35
CA HIS A 1013 25.52 -35.72 -7.69
C HIS A 1013 26.65 -35.12 -8.54
N ALA A 1014 26.84 -33.80 -8.51
CA ALA A 1014 27.91 -33.16 -9.27
C ALA A 1014 29.28 -33.48 -8.65
N LEU A 1015 30.15 -34.16 -9.40
CA LEU A 1015 31.48 -34.52 -8.92
C LEU A 1015 32.51 -33.42 -9.19
N ASN A 1016 32.21 -32.55 -10.14
CA ASN A 1016 33.11 -31.54 -10.66
C ASN A 1016 32.40 -30.19 -10.78
N ARG A 1017 33.08 -29.10 -10.42
CA ARG A 1017 32.61 -27.74 -10.73
C ARG A 1017 33.72 -26.82 -11.22
N PHE A 1018 33.37 -25.87 -12.06
CA PHE A 1018 34.25 -24.83 -12.59
C PHE A 1018 33.67 -23.47 -12.24
N CYS A 1019 34.38 -22.60 -11.52
CA CYS A 1019 33.87 -21.32 -11.04
C CYS A 1019 34.67 -20.14 -11.62
N LEU A 1020 33.97 -19.13 -12.12
CA LEU A 1020 34.50 -17.80 -12.44
C LEU A 1020 34.00 -16.85 -11.35
N LYS A 1021 34.91 -16.40 -10.48
CA LYS A 1021 34.67 -15.58 -9.26
C LYS A 1021 33.92 -16.33 -8.14
N GLY A 1022 34.33 -16.13 -6.87
CA GLY A 1022 33.59 -16.60 -5.68
C GLY A 1022 33.66 -18.09 -5.34
N SER A 1023 34.84 -18.72 -5.43
CA SER A 1023 35.09 -19.94 -4.65
C SER A 1023 35.27 -19.58 -3.15
N PRO A 1024 35.23 -20.55 -2.22
CA PRO A 1024 35.51 -20.31 -0.80
C PRO A 1024 36.83 -19.56 -0.55
N ASP A 1025 37.79 -19.67 -1.47
CA ASP A 1025 39.14 -19.13 -1.37
C ASP A 1025 39.39 -17.85 -2.21
N LEU A 1026 38.45 -17.43 -3.07
CA LEU A 1026 38.64 -16.30 -4.01
C LEU A 1026 37.57 -15.20 -3.84
N THR A 1027 37.87 -14.19 -3.02
CA THR A 1027 37.02 -13.00 -2.78
C THR A 1027 37.61 -11.71 -3.39
N GLY A 1028 36.75 -10.75 -3.78
CA GLY A 1028 37.16 -9.38 -4.19
C GLY A 1028 37.11 -9.05 -5.69
N THR A 1029 37.59 -7.84 -6.06
CA THR A 1029 37.54 -7.25 -7.42
C THR A 1029 38.51 -7.86 -8.43
N ASN A 1030 39.50 -8.63 -7.96
CA ASN A 1030 40.47 -9.36 -8.79
C ASN A 1030 40.19 -10.86 -8.69
N ALA A 1031 39.04 -11.28 -9.22
CA ALA A 1031 38.65 -12.68 -9.19
C ALA A 1031 39.15 -13.43 -10.43
N GLY A 1032 39.71 -14.62 -10.24
CA GLY A 1032 40.12 -15.49 -11.33
C GLY A 1032 39.25 -16.75 -11.46
N PHE A 1033 39.84 -17.85 -11.92
CA PHE A 1033 39.16 -19.10 -12.28
C PHE A 1033 39.49 -20.21 -11.27
N GLU A 1034 38.56 -21.10 -10.97
CA GLU A 1034 38.80 -22.26 -10.09
C GLU A 1034 38.06 -23.51 -10.58
N TYR A 1035 38.67 -24.67 -10.38
CA TYR A 1035 38.10 -25.98 -10.63
C TYR A 1035 38.19 -26.82 -9.36
N ASP A 1036 37.05 -27.36 -8.94
CA ASP A 1036 36.89 -28.12 -7.71
C ASP A 1036 36.30 -29.50 -7.98
N THR A 1037 36.65 -30.45 -7.13
CA THR A 1037 36.05 -31.79 -7.10
C THR A 1037 35.36 -32.05 -5.77
N TRP A 1038 34.27 -32.79 -5.79
CA TRP A 1038 33.57 -33.20 -4.58
C TRP A 1038 34.30 -34.37 -3.91
N SER A 1039 34.67 -34.21 -2.64
CA SER A 1039 35.35 -35.25 -1.84
C SER A 1039 34.42 -36.31 -1.25
N GLY A 1040 33.10 -36.16 -1.45
CA GLY A 1040 32.05 -36.92 -0.78
C GLY A 1040 31.40 -36.15 0.37
N THR A 1041 32.08 -35.18 0.97
CA THR A 1041 31.55 -34.34 2.06
C THR A 1041 31.80 -32.84 1.89
N ALA A 1042 32.74 -32.44 1.03
CA ALA A 1042 33.05 -31.03 0.76
C ALA A 1042 33.67 -30.84 -0.63
N TRP A 1043 33.54 -29.63 -1.18
CA TRP A 1043 34.26 -29.21 -2.38
C TRP A 1043 35.73 -28.99 -2.05
N VAL A 1044 36.62 -29.61 -2.84
CA VAL A 1044 38.06 -29.51 -2.69
C VAL A 1044 38.64 -28.89 -3.96
N LYS A 1045 39.38 -27.79 -3.78
CA LYS A 1045 40.10 -27.10 -4.84
C LYS A 1045 41.10 -28.03 -5.50
N VAL A 1046 40.95 -28.20 -6.82
CA VAL A 1046 41.88 -28.99 -7.65
C VAL A 1046 42.83 -28.09 -8.41
N ALA A 1047 42.38 -26.93 -8.90
CA ALA A 1047 43.23 -25.94 -9.54
C ALA A 1047 42.55 -24.57 -9.60
N GLY A 1048 43.31 -23.48 -9.60
CA GLY A 1048 42.77 -22.16 -9.90
C GLY A 1048 43.80 -21.16 -10.42
N VAL A 1049 43.31 -20.05 -10.94
CA VAL A 1049 44.05 -18.86 -11.36
C VAL A 1049 43.53 -17.71 -10.51
N GLY A 1050 44.38 -16.98 -9.80
CA GLY A 1050 44.00 -15.75 -9.08
C GLY A 1050 43.76 -14.58 -10.05
N GLY A 1051 43.12 -13.49 -9.61
CA GLY A 1051 42.90 -12.33 -10.49
C GLY A 1051 44.14 -11.50 -10.82
N ASP A 1052 45.30 -11.86 -10.29
CA ASP A 1052 46.62 -11.40 -10.73
C ASP A 1052 47.23 -12.27 -11.85
N GLY A 1053 46.51 -13.32 -12.28
CA GLY A 1053 46.97 -14.28 -13.28
C GLY A 1053 47.84 -15.41 -12.71
N SER A 1054 48.05 -15.49 -11.39
CA SER A 1054 48.86 -16.54 -10.76
C SER A 1054 48.10 -17.87 -10.69
N MET A 1055 48.70 -18.97 -11.13
CA MET A 1055 48.12 -20.32 -10.98
C MET A 1055 48.40 -20.88 -9.58
N ALA A 1056 47.35 -21.18 -8.83
CA ALA A 1056 47.42 -21.89 -7.56
C ALA A 1056 46.95 -23.35 -7.74
N LEU A 1057 47.88 -24.29 -7.52
CA LEU A 1057 47.59 -25.73 -7.49
C LEU A 1057 47.66 -26.22 -6.02
N PRO A 1058 47.01 -27.35 -5.67
CA PRO A 1058 46.93 -27.84 -4.31
C PRO A 1058 48.34 -28.05 -3.73
N SER A 1059 48.45 -27.89 -2.41
CA SER A 1059 49.67 -27.81 -1.58
C SER A 1059 50.59 -29.05 -1.56
N ALA A 1060 50.81 -29.68 -2.71
CA ALA A 1060 51.81 -30.72 -2.94
C ALA A 1060 52.41 -30.74 -4.37
N THR A 1061 51.97 -29.87 -5.30
CA THR A 1061 52.60 -29.79 -6.64
C THR A 1061 53.63 -28.68 -6.70
N THR A 1062 54.78 -28.94 -6.09
CA THR A 1062 56.01 -28.19 -6.39
C THR A 1062 56.27 -28.30 -7.89
N ALA A 1063 56.26 -27.16 -8.61
CA ALA A 1063 56.75 -27.10 -9.97
C ALA A 1063 58.18 -27.66 -10.00
N THR A 1064 58.30 -28.89 -10.47
CA THR A 1064 59.58 -29.58 -10.60
C THR A 1064 59.63 -30.21 -11.98
N THR A 1065 60.82 -30.08 -12.57
CA THR A 1065 61.25 -30.48 -13.92
C THR A 1065 60.48 -31.67 -14.49
N GLN A 1066 59.74 -31.42 -15.58
CA GLN A 1066 59.14 -32.47 -16.42
C GLN A 1066 60.14 -32.86 -17.50
N THR A 1067 60.35 -34.17 -17.68
CA THR A 1067 61.08 -34.75 -18.82
C THR A 1067 60.09 -35.16 -19.91
N PRO A 1068 60.48 -35.11 -21.21
CA PRO A 1068 59.66 -35.62 -22.30
C PRO A 1068 59.23 -37.08 -22.04
N GLY A 1069 57.93 -37.34 -22.10
CA GLY A 1069 57.34 -38.66 -21.80
C GLY A 1069 56.74 -38.83 -20.39
N ASP A 1070 56.76 -37.79 -19.54
CA ASP A 1070 56.00 -37.78 -18.28
C ASP A 1070 54.48 -37.75 -18.58
N ASN A 1071 53.78 -38.81 -18.19
CA ASN A 1071 52.33 -39.01 -18.33
C ASN A 1071 51.59 -38.92 -16.99
N SER A 1072 52.22 -38.28 -15.98
CA SER A 1072 51.52 -37.89 -14.75
C SER A 1072 50.69 -36.61 -14.95
N ASN A 1073 49.60 -36.48 -14.18
CA ASN A 1073 48.65 -35.34 -14.21
C ASN A 1073 49.26 -34.03 -13.65
N LYS A 1074 50.39 -33.57 -14.19
CA LYS A 1074 51.11 -32.35 -13.77
C LYS A 1074 50.97 -31.24 -14.82
N VAL A 1075 50.96 -29.98 -14.37
CA VAL A 1075 50.88 -28.80 -15.25
C VAL A 1075 52.25 -28.45 -15.85
N ALA A 1076 52.34 -28.39 -17.18
CA ALA A 1076 53.56 -28.11 -17.94
C ALA A 1076 54.18 -26.72 -17.61
N THR A 1077 55.52 -26.65 -17.53
CA THR A 1077 56.25 -25.37 -17.39
C THR A 1077 56.45 -24.70 -18.75
N ASP A 1078 56.64 -23.38 -18.79
CA ASP A 1078 56.96 -22.63 -20.03
C ASP A 1078 58.14 -23.23 -20.81
N ALA A 1079 59.15 -23.74 -20.10
CA ALA A 1079 60.30 -24.43 -20.69
C ALA A 1079 59.91 -25.77 -21.34
N PHE A 1080 59.01 -26.54 -20.72
CA PHE A 1080 58.48 -27.77 -21.28
C PHE A 1080 57.63 -27.48 -22.53
N VAL A 1081 56.73 -26.50 -22.46
CA VAL A 1081 55.91 -26.07 -23.61
C VAL A 1081 56.80 -25.60 -24.75
N ALA A 1082 57.83 -24.78 -24.49
CA ALA A 1082 58.78 -24.35 -25.51
C ALA A 1082 59.55 -25.53 -26.15
N SER A 1083 59.96 -26.53 -25.36
CA SER A 1083 60.65 -27.73 -25.87
C SER A 1083 59.73 -28.68 -26.63
N ALA A 1084 58.47 -28.83 -26.22
CA ALA A 1084 57.46 -29.63 -26.90
C ALA A 1084 57.02 -28.95 -28.21
N VAL A 1085 56.84 -27.62 -28.20
CA VAL A 1085 56.52 -26.83 -29.40
C VAL A 1085 57.69 -26.83 -30.39
N ALA A 1086 58.94 -26.88 -29.92
CA ALA A 1086 60.12 -27.06 -30.78
C ALA A 1086 60.20 -28.46 -31.41
N LEU A 1087 59.73 -29.50 -30.72
CA LEU A 1087 59.63 -30.87 -31.28
C LEU A 1087 58.50 -31.02 -32.32
N VAL A 1088 57.42 -30.24 -32.21
CA VAL A 1088 56.23 -30.38 -33.07
C VAL A 1088 56.29 -29.50 -34.35
N SER A 1089 57.25 -28.56 -34.44
CA SER A 1089 57.31 -27.58 -35.55
C SER A 1089 58.52 -27.68 -36.48
N GLY A 1090 59.35 -28.73 -36.40
CA GLY A 1090 60.43 -28.99 -37.38
C GLY A 1090 61.52 -27.90 -37.45
N GLY A 1091 61.73 -27.16 -36.35
CA GLY A 1091 62.72 -26.09 -36.26
C GLY A 1091 64.16 -26.59 -36.02
N PRO A 1092 65.18 -25.71 -36.16
CA PRO A 1092 66.58 -26.09 -35.95
C PRO A 1092 66.84 -26.54 -34.51
N VAL A 1093 67.24 -27.80 -34.35
CA VAL A 1093 67.57 -28.44 -33.07
C VAL A 1093 68.96 -28.05 -32.56
N ALA A 1094 69.86 -27.62 -33.45
CA ALA A 1094 71.11 -26.95 -33.09
C ALA A 1094 71.52 -25.92 -34.15
N LYS A 1095 72.30 -24.91 -33.78
CA LYS A 1095 72.81 -23.91 -34.73
C LYS A 1095 74.21 -23.42 -34.38
N VAL A 1096 74.95 -23.08 -35.42
CA VAL A 1096 76.20 -22.30 -35.38
C VAL A 1096 75.84 -20.87 -35.74
N ALA A 1097 75.97 -19.97 -34.76
CA ALA A 1097 75.69 -18.55 -34.98
C ALA A 1097 76.63 -17.97 -36.05
N PRO A 1098 76.17 -16.98 -36.87
CA PRO A 1098 76.99 -16.41 -37.93
C PRO A 1098 78.28 -15.79 -37.42
N ALA A 1099 79.42 -16.34 -37.82
CA ALA A 1099 80.76 -15.88 -37.44
C ALA A 1099 81.59 -15.54 -38.69
N THR A 1100 82.63 -14.73 -38.52
CA THR A 1100 83.48 -14.26 -39.62
C THR A 1100 84.91 -14.78 -39.45
N TYR A 1101 85.48 -15.31 -40.52
CA TYR A 1101 86.85 -15.81 -40.58
C TYR A 1101 87.64 -15.07 -41.66
N SER A 1102 88.85 -14.61 -41.30
CA SER A 1102 89.82 -14.03 -42.23
C SER A 1102 91.09 -14.88 -42.21
N GLY A 1103 91.49 -15.41 -43.37
CA GLY A 1103 92.67 -16.28 -43.46
C GLY A 1103 92.62 -17.20 -44.67
N THR A 1104 93.62 -18.06 -44.82
CA THR A 1104 93.76 -18.94 -46.01
C THR A 1104 93.72 -20.43 -45.69
N SER A 1105 93.63 -20.82 -44.41
CA SER A 1105 93.76 -22.22 -43.96
C SER A 1105 92.44 -22.85 -43.51
N GLY A 1106 91.36 -22.08 -43.37
CA GLY A 1106 90.11 -22.55 -42.79
C GLY A 1106 90.13 -22.66 -41.25
N ILE A 1107 89.06 -23.20 -40.68
CA ILE A 1107 88.86 -23.48 -39.25
C ILE A 1107 88.79 -24.99 -39.07
N GLY A 1108 89.47 -25.53 -38.04
CA GLY A 1108 89.44 -26.96 -37.72
C GLY A 1108 88.08 -27.47 -37.23
N ASP A 1109 87.99 -28.78 -36.99
CA ASP A 1109 86.76 -29.47 -36.60
C ASP A 1109 86.13 -28.86 -35.32
N THR A 1110 84.85 -28.52 -35.45
CA THR A 1110 83.93 -28.12 -34.37
C THR A 1110 82.79 -29.14 -34.27
N THR A 1111 82.19 -29.31 -33.09
CA THR A 1111 81.17 -30.35 -32.87
C THR A 1111 79.79 -29.76 -32.57
N LEU A 1112 78.74 -30.33 -33.18
CA LEU A 1112 77.34 -30.22 -32.76
C LEU A 1112 76.86 -31.60 -32.29
N TYR A 1113 75.82 -31.66 -31.46
CA TYR A 1113 75.25 -32.93 -31.00
C TYR A 1113 73.81 -33.08 -31.51
N THR A 1114 73.42 -34.28 -31.94
CA THR A 1114 72.02 -34.61 -32.20
C THR A 1114 71.23 -34.67 -30.88
N PRO A 1115 69.91 -34.43 -30.89
CA PRO A 1115 69.03 -34.65 -29.74
C PRO A 1115 68.99 -36.11 -29.28
N VAL A 1116 68.25 -36.37 -28.20
CA VAL A 1116 68.16 -37.69 -27.53
C VAL A 1116 67.42 -38.79 -28.33
N SER A 1117 67.03 -38.53 -29.58
CA SER A 1117 66.39 -39.51 -30.48
C SER A 1117 67.19 -39.66 -31.78
N ALA A 1118 67.36 -40.90 -32.23
CA ALA A 1118 67.84 -41.19 -33.57
C ALA A 1118 66.80 -40.74 -34.60
N GLY A 1119 67.22 -40.27 -35.76
CA GLY A 1119 66.30 -39.71 -36.74
C GLY A 1119 66.96 -39.19 -38.00
N LEU A 1120 66.14 -38.67 -38.92
CA LEU A 1120 66.62 -38.02 -40.13
C LEU A 1120 66.88 -36.55 -39.83
N PHE A 1121 68.14 -36.13 -39.94
CA PHE A 1121 68.56 -34.76 -39.72
C PHE A 1121 68.93 -34.06 -41.03
N ARG A 1122 68.83 -32.73 -41.06
CA ARG A 1122 69.32 -31.87 -42.12
C ARG A 1122 70.33 -30.88 -41.56
N PHE A 1123 71.55 -30.90 -42.08
CA PHE A 1123 72.56 -29.87 -41.81
C PHE A 1123 72.61 -28.87 -42.97
N CYS A 1124 72.31 -27.61 -42.71
CA CYS A 1124 72.34 -26.53 -43.69
C CYS A 1124 73.49 -25.58 -43.38
N GLY A 1125 74.48 -25.51 -44.28
CA GLY A 1125 75.60 -24.58 -44.21
C GLY A 1125 75.41 -23.39 -45.14
N GLN A 1126 75.77 -22.20 -44.67
CA GLN A 1126 75.81 -20.97 -45.46
C GLN A 1126 77.18 -20.31 -45.37
N LEU A 1127 77.69 -19.91 -46.53
CA LEU A 1127 78.94 -19.17 -46.69
C LEU A 1127 78.70 -17.88 -47.44
N TYR A 1128 79.34 -16.81 -46.98
CA TYR A 1128 79.25 -15.49 -47.58
C TYR A 1128 80.62 -14.82 -47.62
N MET A 1129 81.14 -14.59 -48.81
CA MET A 1129 82.44 -13.94 -49.01
C MET A 1129 82.28 -12.43 -48.81
N THR A 1130 82.86 -11.86 -47.77
CA THR A 1130 82.78 -10.42 -47.50
C THR A 1130 83.98 -9.64 -48.04
N VAL A 1131 85.15 -10.29 -48.16
CA VAL A 1131 86.35 -9.73 -48.79
C VAL A 1131 86.97 -10.79 -49.69
N ALA A 1132 87.17 -10.46 -50.97
CA ALA A 1132 87.80 -11.38 -51.92
C ALA A 1132 89.31 -11.51 -51.70
N GLY A 1133 89.82 -12.73 -51.82
CA GLY A 1133 91.23 -13.02 -52.06
C GLY A 1133 91.56 -13.01 -53.55
N THR A 1134 92.72 -13.55 -53.91
CA THR A 1134 93.20 -13.60 -55.29
C THR A 1134 92.84 -14.90 -56.02
N GLY A 1135 92.50 -15.98 -55.30
CA GLY A 1135 92.11 -17.26 -55.88
C GLY A 1135 91.88 -18.34 -54.82
N GLY A 1136 91.28 -19.47 -55.22
CA GLY A 1136 90.91 -20.60 -54.35
C GLY A 1136 89.44 -20.62 -53.94
N ASN A 1137 89.03 -21.61 -53.14
CA ASN A 1137 87.65 -21.79 -52.67
C ASN A 1137 87.58 -22.09 -51.17
N PHE A 1138 86.51 -21.66 -50.52
CA PHE A 1138 86.09 -22.13 -49.19
C PHE A 1138 84.90 -23.08 -49.31
N TYR A 1139 84.84 -24.09 -48.45
CA TYR A 1139 83.67 -24.98 -48.32
C TYR A 1139 83.49 -25.43 -46.88
N LEU A 1140 82.24 -25.71 -46.50
CA LEU A 1140 81.91 -26.30 -45.20
C LEU A 1140 81.86 -27.81 -45.37
N GLU A 1141 82.61 -28.53 -44.54
CA GLU A 1141 82.55 -29.97 -44.47
C GLU A 1141 81.80 -30.39 -43.21
N SER A 1142 80.89 -31.34 -43.31
CA SER A 1142 80.26 -32.01 -42.17
C SER A 1142 80.54 -33.51 -42.21
N ARG A 1143 80.67 -34.09 -41.02
CA ARG A 1143 81.04 -35.48 -40.79
C ARG A 1143 80.11 -36.11 -39.77
N PRO A 1144 78.87 -36.43 -40.17
CA PRO A 1144 77.96 -37.17 -39.31
C PRO A 1144 78.42 -38.62 -39.16
N VAL A 1145 78.08 -39.21 -38.01
CA VAL A 1145 78.28 -40.63 -37.72
C VAL A 1145 76.91 -41.30 -37.65
N ALA A 1146 76.72 -42.36 -38.42
CA ALA A 1146 75.52 -43.18 -38.41
C ALA A 1146 75.92 -44.66 -38.40
N ASP A 1147 75.32 -45.47 -37.53
CA ASP A 1147 75.62 -46.89 -37.38
C ASP A 1147 77.13 -47.20 -37.21
N GLY A 1148 77.85 -46.32 -36.51
CA GLY A 1148 79.29 -46.45 -36.27
C GLY A 1148 80.20 -46.10 -37.47
N HIS A 1149 79.64 -45.65 -38.60
CA HIS A 1149 80.39 -45.21 -39.78
C HIS A 1149 80.37 -43.68 -39.92
N THR A 1150 81.55 -43.08 -40.21
CA THR A 1150 81.66 -41.64 -40.48
C THR A 1150 81.51 -41.37 -41.97
N PHE A 1151 80.53 -40.55 -42.33
CA PHE A 1151 80.30 -40.11 -43.71
C PHE A 1151 80.89 -38.72 -43.91
N TYR A 1152 81.46 -38.45 -45.08
CA TYR A 1152 82.10 -37.17 -45.39
C TYR A 1152 81.28 -36.42 -46.42
N PHE A 1153 80.85 -35.23 -46.03
CA PHE A 1153 79.95 -34.42 -46.80
C PHE A 1153 80.55 -33.04 -46.99
N THR A 1154 80.86 -32.71 -48.24
CA THR A 1154 81.31 -31.38 -48.62
C THR A 1154 80.12 -30.59 -49.15
N SER A 1155 79.75 -29.54 -48.42
CA SER A 1155 78.67 -28.61 -48.77
C SER A 1155 79.25 -27.39 -49.55
N PRO A 1156 78.44 -26.39 -49.94
CA PRO A 1156 78.68 -25.66 -51.17
C PRO A 1156 80.02 -24.92 -51.14
N GLN A 1157 80.77 -25.02 -52.25
CA GLN A 1157 81.99 -24.26 -52.42
C GLN A 1157 81.66 -22.81 -52.80
N ILE A 1158 82.38 -21.87 -52.20
CA ILE A 1158 82.34 -20.47 -52.58
C ILE A 1158 83.72 -20.02 -53.04
N SER A 1159 83.77 -19.34 -54.17
CA SER A 1159 85.03 -18.84 -54.71
C SER A 1159 85.56 -17.69 -53.88
N ALA A 1160 86.80 -17.84 -53.43
CA ALA A 1160 87.47 -16.82 -52.62
C ALA A 1160 87.80 -15.56 -53.43
N SER A 1161 87.84 -15.61 -54.77
CA SER A 1161 88.16 -14.44 -55.61
C SER A 1161 86.96 -13.52 -55.89
N GLY A 1162 85.73 -13.94 -55.56
CA GLY A 1162 84.53 -13.14 -55.75
C GLY A 1162 84.02 -12.54 -54.44
N GLN A 1163 83.98 -11.21 -54.33
CA GLN A 1163 83.45 -10.52 -53.17
C GLN A 1163 81.92 -10.47 -53.22
N TRP A 1164 81.27 -10.58 -52.06
CA TRP A 1164 79.82 -10.55 -51.85
C TRP A 1164 79.04 -11.74 -52.43
N ASN A 1165 79.75 -12.80 -52.80
CA ASN A 1165 79.12 -14.04 -53.21
C ASN A 1165 78.54 -14.79 -52.01
N GLN A 1166 77.46 -15.53 -52.24
CA GLN A 1166 76.87 -16.45 -51.27
C GLN A 1166 76.81 -17.87 -51.83
N ALA A 1167 77.01 -18.86 -50.97
CA ALA A 1167 76.81 -20.26 -51.28
C ALA A 1167 76.09 -20.94 -50.10
N ASN A 1168 74.97 -21.62 -50.37
CA ASN A 1168 74.17 -22.30 -49.37
C ASN A 1168 73.87 -23.72 -49.86
N ALA A 1169 74.04 -24.73 -48.99
CA ALA A 1169 73.53 -26.06 -49.27
C ALA A 1169 73.13 -26.75 -47.97
N CYS A 1170 72.15 -27.63 -48.11
CA CYS A 1170 71.65 -28.47 -47.04
C CYS A 1170 71.87 -29.92 -47.41
N GLN A 1171 72.23 -30.72 -46.43
CA GLN A 1171 72.32 -32.16 -46.59
C GLN A 1171 71.57 -32.89 -45.51
N THR A 1172 70.77 -33.86 -45.93
CA THR A 1172 70.04 -34.76 -45.06
C THR A 1172 70.82 -36.05 -44.82
N PHE A 1173 70.84 -36.52 -43.58
CA PHE A 1173 71.45 -37.78 -43.18
C PHE A 1173 70.73 -38.35 -41.95
N TYR A 1174 70.72 -39.67 -41.80
CA TYR A 1174 70.32 -40.29 -40.54
C TYR A 1174 71.46 -40.21 -39.54
N ALA A 1175 71.16 -39.99 -38.28
CA ALA A 1175 72.12 -40.07 -37.18
C ALA A 1175 71.46 -40.61 -35.92
N ASP A 1176 72.23 -41.30 -35.09
CA ASP A 1176 71.72 -41.82 -33.81
C ASP A 1176 71.52 -40.70 -32.78
N ALA A 1177 70.80 -41.02 -31.71
CA ALA A 1177 70.60 -40.13 -30.57
C ALA A 1177 71.93 -39.71 -29.93
N ASN A 1178 72.05 -38.43 -29.54
CA ASN A 1178 73.21 -37.85 -28.84
C ASN A 1178 74.57 -38.00 -29.55
N GLN A 1179 74.58 -38.17 -30.88
CA GLN A 1179 75.81 -38.30 -31.66
C GLN A 1179 76.47 -36.96 -31.94
N ALA A 1180 77.80 -36.95 -31.86
CA ALA A 1180 78.63 -35.82 -32.23
C ALA A 1180 78.75 -35.71 -33.76
N ILE A 1181 78.22 -34.64 -34.34
CA ILE A 1181 78.42 -34.26 -35.74
C ILE A 1181 79.56 -33.25 -35.78
N LYS A 1182 80.70 -33.66 -36.34
CA LYS A 1182 81.81 -32.75 -36.57
C LYS A 1182 81.58 -31.95 -37.85
N TRP A 1183 81.92 -30.68 -37.85
CA TRP A 1183 81.94 -29.84 -39.04
C TRP A 1183 83.13 -28.88 -39.00
N ASN A 1184 83.61 -28.47 -40.16
CA ASN A 1184 84.72 -27.53 -40.29
C ASN A 1184 84.51 -26.60 -41.50
N LEU A 1185 85.26 -25.49 -41.52
CA LEU A 1185 85.36 -24.62 -42.69
C LEU A 1185 86.72 -24.85 -43.32
N THR A 1186 86.78 -25.48 -44.48
CA THR A 1186 88.05 -25.79 -45.15
C THR A 1186 88.32 -24.81 -46.28
N ALA A 1187 89.61 -24.51 -46.51
CA ALA A 1187 90.10 -23.66 -47.59
C ALA A 1187 90.99 -24.48 -48.52
N SER A 1188 90.75 -24.42 -49.84
CA SER A 1188 91.58 -25.09 -50.84
C SER A 1188 92.17 -24.10 -51.83
N SER A 1189 93.50 -24.13 -51.94
CA SER A 1189 94.30 -23.24 -52.82
C SER A 1189 94.01 -21.75 -52.63
N VAL A 1190 93.57 -21.35 -51.44
CA VAL A 1190 93.19 -19.97 -51.13
C VAL A 1190 94.44 -19.10 -50.98
N THR A 1191 94.49 -18.01 -51.74
CA THR A 1191 95.59 -17.03 -51.70
C THR A 1191 95.05 -15.62 -51.48
N GLY A 1192 95.87 -14.74 -50.91
CA GLY A 1192 95.48 -13.39 -50.48
C GLY A 1192 95.00 -13.36 -49.03
N SER A 1193 94.20 -12.34 -48.68
CA SER A 1193 93.59 -12.20 -47.33
C SER A 1193 92.06 -12.14 -47.41
N PRO A 1194 91.39 -13.21 -47.88
CA PRO A 1194 89.93 -13.23 -47.94
C PRO A 1194 89.29 -13.24 -46.56
N THR A 1195 88.06 -12.74 -46.50
CA THR A 1195 87.18 -12.84 -45.34
C THR A 1195 85.88 -13.50 -45.74
N VAL A 1196 85.48 -14.54 -45.01
CA VAL A 1196 84.24 -15.29 -45.22
C VAL A 1196 83.43 -15.32 -43.92
N ARG A 1197 82.14 -15.02 -44.03
CA ARG A 1197 81.18 -15.22 -42.96
C ARG A 1197 80.50 -16.58 -43.17
N TYR A 1198 80.35 -17.35 -42.10
CA TYR A 1198 79.74 -18.67 -42.15
C TYR A 1198 78.72 -18.84 -41.02
N SER A 1199 77.69 -19.65 -41.29
CA SER A 1199 76.71 -20.13 -40.30
C SER A 1199 76.19 -21.49 -40.70
N ALA A 1200 75.68 -22.25 -39.73
CA ALA A 1200 75.02 -23.53 -40.03
C ALA A 1200 73.85 -23.83 -39.09
N THR A 1201 72.87 -24.59 -39.56
CA THR A 1201 71.78 -25.14 -38.74
C THR A 1201 71.74 -26.65 -38.87
N LEU A 1202 71.32 -27.32 -37.79
CA LEU A 1202 70.96 -28.73 -37.76
C LEU A 1202 69.48 -28.80 -37.41
N GLU A 1203 68.69 -29.39 -38.28
CA GLU A 1203 67.24 -29.54 -38.16
C GLU A 1203 66.90 -31.03 -38.08
N GLN A 1204 65.97 -31.44 -37.21
CA GLN A 1204 65.43 -32.79 -37.22
C GLN A 1204 64.19 -32.80 -38.11
N LEU A 1205 64.19 -33.66 -39.14
CA LEU A 1205 63.09 -33.76 -40.10
C LEU A 1205 62.09 -34.84 -39.71
N GLU A 1206 62.58 -35.97 -39.19
CA GLU A 1206 61.80 -37.12 -38.72
C GLU A 1206 62.45 -37.78 -37.50
#